data_AF-A0A2D9C3R3-F1
#
_entry.id   AF-A0A2D9C3R3-F1
#
_cell.length_a   1.000
_cell.length_b   1.000
_cell.length_c   1.000
_cell.angle_alpha   90.00
_cell.angle_beta   90.00
_cell.angle_gamma   90.00
#
_symmetry.space_group_name_H-M   'P 1'
#
loop_
_entity.id
_entity.type
_entity.pdbx_description
1 polymer ?
#
loop_
_entity_poly.entity_id
_entity_poly.type
_entity_poly.pdbx_seq_one_letter_code
_entity_poly.pdbx_strand_id
1 'polypeptide(L)'
;YNTGFWENQNEKYPNTEDYKVFNGLKEEPNLDLRGKKVRHHKMPSNATVKNSLITKSNVDIQTLGGSAKEVYYIVWSGDPESGGTRYKFDTANASKGGDNSIVLFPDSSRRSNSNAANYVGTGQANNMMIEIQSSFGKQITDWTYDIPNVGQNGYFIWSKGPLVTAAKGGSAARISYDSSSGQHIIEQFKDNVINEPFDRVTTNFGLIEYGLFIWEDPKSSQDANVTISQDVKVLGVRFSDIKIPYELAQKIQGFRIYYAERSHANRRVLGQDLIKNTREGAPWNDADVSGCGNYAGVGAKDAYILSPGTLYSGNVSTATFHDTYLLHRRHSLVSATHTTLEYSVNMVSFRGPGKWYSDVEQFNNNFEIGDDTPTTPPSVCQDTASFSSYFMGKHYNFVSDKYVHYPLREKCKTYINGDSIFDGTALGFGKKVYNLGGESSVLLGFKNNRSPNLGSWRDFANAIGDRPDWAKMPPAANAPFSYTQGANNEPDLQMHTLHAFKNDMYLSFDTQELVWTGYEVLGDELEAFVIPENGSTPTSNLYFRTNNIFGGDTFIARQGYRITHRPEISGKVPNDHKSIVYGLCESTMNVNFRHSTSSDNSYYPGSPAGKILGLKANVNLTAVDDVKYENHYSLGQADIKAPTPFPLRESDPKTFKTRIQRSARVDNSSLIDNYRVFLALDFKDLPRNRGGLWKLVTFNNLLYMHTEDSLFRTKGKESLQLADGSQSFIGSGDIFTQDPDEMVQTESGHGGTNSQWVSLVCKHGYFCLDYRNSKVFLVKDQMYDISAMGLQDWFRDNIPYTLEQYGLPANFDNNIIGVGFHATYDERFNRILLTKNDLVPTKKFFEAYKAYESDDSKRSADYVKWDEERKQFVHYYALNYDPESGGPGTNFTTDLNFVNFQKIPMGWETDTNNDPNSLTHYFTSTGWTVSFDPELNVWVSFHDYVPYFYSYTRDTMLSLQKGDYNIWAHTSYTEPGNFYGTVNPFEFEFVFNASRDDDKVFYSFNYIADVYKGKTPYHNHGFTSFYLYGVDQISGEQPLEYMMNVRRVGNEWKVNKFRDVAKLENSTSDVYTGGPGGHSGSNFGVIGANVGGSVTTQVETTTNKPMFNVSGMDETINSSFIDTSKTWNKQRKFTGKWLAIRLIADNSDKNLINLYATDVAAKKFYR
;
A
#
# COMPACT_ATOMS: atom_id res chain seq x y z
N TYR A 1 26.88 13.32 3.62
CA TYR A 1 25.46 13.74 3.75
C TYR A 1 24.70 12.64 4.48
N ASN A 2 24.26 12.87 5.73
CA ASN A 2 23.38 11.93 6.43
C ASN A 2 21.95 12.13 5.90
N THR A 3 21.40 11.11 5.24
CA THR A 3 20.00 11.12 4.81
C THR A 3 19.12 10.88 6.04
N GLY A 4 18.22 11.82 6.34
CA GLY A 4 17.18 11.59 7.34
C GLY A 4 16.25 10.47 6.86
N PHE A 5 15.67 9.71 7.79
CA PHE A 5 14.69 8.66 7.48
C PHE A 5 13.40 8.87 8.29
N TRP A 6 12.31 8.33 7.77
CA TRP A 6 11.01 8.26 8.44
C TRP A 6 10.81 6.82 8.90
N GLU A 7 10.43 6.61 10.15
CA GLU A 7 10.12 5.28 10.71
C GLU A 7 8.62 5.09 10.78
N ASN A 8 8.12 4.02 10.16
CA ASN A 8 6.72 3.66 10.24
C ASN A 8 6.37 3.21 11.67
N GLN A 9 5.28 3.71 12.27
CA GLN A 9 4.94 3.36 13.66
C GLN A 9 4.43 1.92 13.79
N ASN A 10 3.71 1.43 12.78
CA ASN A 10 2.96 0.17 12.86
C ASN A 10 3.55 -0.97 12.01
N GLU A 11 4.60 -0.70 11.25
CA GLU A 11 5.21 -1.66 10.33
C GLU A 11 6.65 -1.97 10.73
N LYS A 12 6.97 -3.25 10.87
CA LYS A 12 8.30 -3.75 11.25
C LYS A 12 8.85 -4.69 10.19
N TYR A 13 10.16 -4.73 10.02
CA TYR A 13 10.79 -5.71 9.15
C TYR A 13 10.46 -7.14 9.64
N PRO A 14 10.06 -8.06 8.73
CA PRO A 14 9.82 -9.45 9.06
C PRO A 14 11.01 -10.10 9.76
N ASN A 15 10.73 -11.03 10.68
CA ASN A 15 11.77 -11.77 11.39
C ASN A 15 12.31 -12.94 10.56
N THR A 16 12.74 -12.68 9.32
CA THR A 16 13.36 -13.66 8.42
C THR A 16 14.81 -13.27 8.16
N GLU A 17 15.67 -14.25 7.85
CA GLU A 17 17.12 -14.02 7.71
C GLU A 17 17.49 -13.03 6.60
N ASP A 18 16.58 -12.76 5.66
CA ASP A 18 16.77 -11.82 4.55
C ASP A 18 17.03 -10.37 5.01
N TYR A 19 16.69 -10.05 6.26
CA TYR A 19 16.83 -8.72 6.85
C TYR A 19 18.05 -8.58 7.78
N LYS A 20 18.92 -9.60 7.79
CA LYS A 20 20.27 -9.46 8.35
C LYS A 20 21.13 -8.67 7.37
N VAL A 21 21.88 -7.71 7.89
CA VAL A 21 22.76 -6.88 7.06
C VAL A 21 24.13 -7.54 7.00
N PHE A 22 24.59 -7.82 5.79
CA PHE A 22 25.91 -8.36 5.51
C PHE A 22 26.78 -7.31 4.85
N ASN A 23 28.02 -7.17 5.32
CA ASN A 23 29.06 -6.41 4.62
C ASN A 23 29.99 -7.42 3.92
N GLY A 24 29.72 -7.67 2.64
CA GLY A 24 30.34 -8.80 1.92
C GLY A 24 29.83 -10.13 2.46
N LEU A 25 30.74 -10.99 2.95
CA LEU A 25 30.41 -12.33 3.49
C LEU A 25 30.31 -12.37 5.03
N LYS A 26 30.42 -11.21 5.70
CA LYS A 26 30.41 -11.13 7.17
C LYS A 26 29.11 -10.47 7.62
N GLU A 27 28.35 -11.17 8.46
CA GLU A 27 27.15 -10.63 9.10
C GLU A 27 27.57 -9.47 10.02
N GLU A 28 26.92 -8.31 9.90
CA GLU A 28 27.15 -7.15 10.76
C GLU A 28 26.11 -7.15 11.90
N PRO A 29 26.43 -7.69 13.09
CA PRO A 29 25.44 -7.97 14.14
C PRO A 29 24.76 -6.70 14.69
N ASN A 30 25.35 -5.52 14.49
CA ASN A 30 24.80 -4.25 14.97
C ASN A 30 23.81 -3.59 13.98
N LEU A 31 23.67 -4.14 12.76
CA LEU A 31 22.84 -3.57 11.70
C LEU A 31 21.63 -4.45 11.33
N ASP A 32 21.34 -5.49 12.12
CA ASP A 32 20.17 -6.35 11.93
C ASP A 32 18.88 -5.52 11.91
N LEU A 33 18.10 -5.65 10.84
CA LEU A 33 16.86 -4.90 10.63
C LEU A 33 15.62 -5.65 11.14
N ARG A 34 15.72 -6.96 11.41
CA ARG A 34 14.60 -7.80 11.84
C ARG A 34 13.90 -7.24 13.09
N GLY A 35 12.57 -7.14 13.03
CA GLY A 35 11.76 -6.64 14.14
C GLY A 35 11.89 -5.14 14.45
N LYS A 36 12.78 -4.42 13.74
CA LYS A 36 12.86 -2.95 13.80
C LYS A 36 11.79 -2.32 12.91
N LYS A 37 11.40 -1.08 13.21
CA LYS A 37 10.45 -0.31 12.39
C LYS A 37 11.02 -0.09 11.00
N VAL A 38 10.17 -0.22 9.98
CA VAL A 38 10.57 0.00 8.59
C VAL A 38 10.98 1.47 8.41
N ARG A 39 12.16 1.69 7.82
CA ARG A 39 12.74 3.02 7.59
C ARG A 39 12.63 3.37 6.11
N HIS A 40 12.04 4.52 5.82
CA HIS A 40 12.02 5.12 4.47
C HIS A 40 12.98 6.30 4.45
N HIS A 41 13.98 6.26 3.58
CA HIS A 41 14.95 7.36 3.46
C HIS A 41 14.32 8.57 2.77
N LYS A 42 14.40 9.75 3.41
CA LYS A 42 14.01 11.03 2.82
C LYS A 42 15.21 11.61 2.09
N MET A 43 15.10 11.81 0.77
CA MET A 43 16.07 12.63 0.04
C MET A 43 15.97 14.09 0.49
N PRO A 44 17.10 14.82 0.60
CA PRO A 44 17.09 16.22 1.03
C PRO A 44 16.25 17.08 0.07
N SER A 45 15.55 18.08 0.62
CA SER A 45 14.72 18.99 -0.17
C SER A 45 15.55 20.05 -0.88
N ASN A 46 15.32 20.24 -2.18
CA ASN A 46 15.95 21.30 -2.99
C ASN A 46 15.34 22.67 -2.69
N ALA A 47 15.96 23.42 -1.77
CA ALA A 47 15.65 24.83 -1.55
C ALA A 47 16.85 25.72 -1.95
N THR A 48 16.72 26.54 -3.00
CA THR A 48 17.53 27.77 -3.19
C THR A 48 16.93 28.72 -4.25
N VAL A 49 17.24 30.02 -4.12
CA VAL A 49 16.54 31.18 -4.72
C VAL A 49 17.31 31.85 -5.88
N LYS A 50 16.53 32.34 -6.85
CA LYS A 50 16.73 33.30 -7.98
C LYS A 50 18.06 33.40 -8.75
N ASN A 51 17.88 33.21 -10.06
CA ASN A 51 18.48 33.83 -11.26
C ASN A 51 19.99 33.68 -11.47
N SER A 52 20.35 32.60 -12.20
CA SER A 52 21.51 32.38 -13.11
C SER A 52 21.85 30.89 -13.13
N LEU A 53 21.90 30.19 -14.27
CA LEU A 53 22.12 28.73 -14.31
C LEU A 53 23.42 28.27 -13.59
N ILE A 54 24.50 29.06 -13.63
CA ILE A 54 25.67 28.97 -12.74
C ILE A 54 26.22 30.40 -12.58
N THR A 55 26.45 30.88 -11.35
CA THR A 55 26.87 32.28 -11.11
C THR A 55 28.38 32.51 -11.15
N LYS A 56 29.17 31.46 -10.89
CA LYS A 56 30.64 31.34 -10.91
C LYS A 56 30.95 30.10 -10.08
N SER A 57 31.64 29.10 -10.64
CA SER A 57 32.25 28.05 -9.82
C SER A 57 33.76 28.26 -9.87
N ASN A 58 34.37 28.57 -8.74
CA ASN A 58 35.80 28.37 -8.56
C ASN A 58 35.96 27.04 -7.83
N VAL A 59 36.72 26.10 -8.38
CA VAL A 59 37.20 24.97 -7.61
C VAL A 59 38.35 25.49 -6.74
N ASP A 60 38.06 25.90 -5.52
CA ASP A 60 39.11 26.16 -4.53
C ASP A 60 39.61 24.79 -4.00
N ILE A 61 40.78 24.37 -4.49
CA ILE A 61 41.45 23.19 -3.94
C ILE A 61 42.06 23.62 -2.60
N GLN A 62 41.29 23.53 -1.52
CA GLN A 62 41.83 23.64 -0.17
C GLN A 62 42.11 22.24 0.37
N THR A 63 43.37 21.98 0.71
CA THR A 63 43.80 20.81 1.47
C THR A 63 43.19 20.88 2.87
N LEU A 64 42.07 20.19 3.10
CA LEU A 64 41.51 20.00 4.43
C LEU A 64 42.38 19.02 5.20
N GLY A 65 43.20 19.53 6.12
CA GLY A 65 43.94 18.72 7.09
C GLY A 65 42.98 18.09 8.11
N GLY A 66 42.46 16.90 7.80
CA GLY A 66 41.71 16.07 8.74
C GLY A 66 42.61 14.99 9.32
N SER A 67 43.12 15.21 10.53
CA SER A 67 44.08 14.33 11.20
C SER A 67 43.41 13.04 11.73
N ALA A 68 43.46 11.96 10.96
CA ALA A 68 43.54 10.64 11.59
C ALA A 68 44.88 10.58 12.33
N LYS A 69 44.92 10.18 13.61
CA LYS A 69 46.19 10.05 14.35
C LYS A 69 46.70 8.61 14.26
N GLU A 70 47.99 8.44 14.03
CA GLU A 70 48.67 7.14 14.08
C GLU A 70 49.56 7.08 15.33
N VAL A 71 49.61 5.91 15.97
CA VAL A 71 50.36 5.69 17.22
C VAL A 71 51.72 5.09 16.88
N TYR A 72 52.77 5.72 17.39
CA TYR A 72 54.15 5.35 17.17
C TYR A 72 54.84 4.90 18.46
N TYR A 73 55.81 4.00 18.34
CA TYR A 73 56.56 3.52 19.51
C TYR A 73 58.04 3.22 19.20
N ILE A 74 58.85 3.26 20.25
CA ILE A 74 60.25 2.82 20.23
C ILE A 74 60.59 2.09 21.54
N VAL A 75 61.32 0.98 21.43
CA VAL A 75 61.78 0.14 22.56
C VAL A 75 63.30 0.21 22.65
N TRP A 76 63.82 0.23 23.88
CA TRP A 76 65.26 0.25 24.14
C TRP A 76 65.67 -0.69 25.28
N SER A 77 66.87 -1.26 25.14
CA SER A 77 67.58 -2.01 26.18
C SER A 77 69.06 -1.64 26.13
N GLY A 78 69.61 -1.07 27.21
CA GLY A 78 71.02 -0.65 27.26
C GLY A 78 71.37 0.14 28.50
N ASP A 79 72.66 0.17 28.85
CA ASP A 79 73.22 0.78 30.06
C ASP A 79 73.21 2.32 30.00
N PRO A 80 72.48 3.02 30.88
CA PRO A 80 72.54 4.47 31.00
C PRO A 80 73.80 4.92 31.77
N GLU A 81 74.43 6.02 31.34
CA GLU A 81 75.54 6.62 32.09
C GLU A 81 75.11 7.01 33.52
N SER A 82 75.99 6.79 34.49
CA SER A 82 75.70 6.95 35.91
C SER A 82 75.64 8.43 36.33
N GLY A 83 74.47 8.87 36.82
CA GLY A 83 74.34 10.07 37.66
C GLY A 83 73.55 11.28 37.10
N GLY A 84 72.34 11.11 36.57
CA GLY A 84 71.49 12.25 36.15
C GLY A 84 69.98 12.02 36.12
N THR A 85 69.22 13.12 35.95
CA THR A 85 67.75 13.21 35.86
C THR A 85 67.20 13.05 34.42
N ARG A 86 67.97 12.44 33.51
CA ARG A 86 67.68 12.37 32.07
C ARG A 86 68.14 11.03 31.49
N TYR A 87 67.36 10.45 30.57
CA TYR A 87 67.77 9.27 29.79
C TYR A 87 68.30 9.73 28.42
N LYS A 88 69.54 9.39 28.06
CA LYS A 88 70.10 9.68 26.73
C LYS A 88 70.10 8.42 25.87
N PHE A 89 69.76 8.53 24.59
CA PHE A 89 69.83 7.43 23.63
C PHE A 89 70.37 7.87 22.27
N ASP A 90 70.97 6.93 21.55
CA ASP A 90 71.47 7.10 20.19
C ASP A 90 70.47 6.49 19.20
N THR A 91 70.13 7.20 18.13
CA THR A 91 69.25 6.67 17.07
C THR A 91 69.83 5.45 16.36
N ALA A 92 71.16 5.25 16.36
CA ALA A 92 71.81 4.13 15.67
C ALA A 92 71.64 2.77 16.37
N ASN A 93 71.37 2.74 17.68
CA ASN A 93 71.20 1.51 18.48
C ASN A 93 69.73 1.16 18.73
N ALA A 94 68.79 1.93 18.17
CA ALA A 94 67.37 1.63 18.23
C ALA A 94 67.06 0.43 17.30
N SER A 95 66.57 -0.67 17.86
CA SER A 95 66.21 -1.86 17.08
C SER A 95 64.71 -2.01 16.97
N LYS A 96 64.24 -2.42 15.79
CA LYS A 96 62.88 -2.92 15.58
C LYS A 96 62.83 -4.31 16.22
N GLY A 97 62.12 -4.47 17.34
CA GLY A 97 61.95 -5.78 17.97
C GLY A 97 61.40 -6.77 16.94
N GLY A 98 62.13 -7.85 16.67
CA GLY A 98 61.71 -8.87 15.70
C GLY A 98 60.42 -9.58 16.14
N ASP A 99 59.52 -9.80 15.17
CA ASP A 99 58.27 -10.59 15.22
C ASP A 99 57.24 -10.27 16.31
N ASN A 100 56.22 -9.46 15.95
CA ASN A 100 54.82 -9.33 16.44
C ASN A 100 54.47 -9.62 17.93
N SER A 101 55.45 -9.64 18.82
CA SER A 101 55.30 -9.83 20.26
C SER A 101 56.30 -8.94 20.95
N ILE A 102 55.82 -7.83 21.53
CA ILE A 102 56.61 -7.08 22.49
C ILE A 102 56.77 -7.98 23.72
N VAL A 103 57.93 -8.63 23.85
CA VAL A 103 58.28 -9.39 25.05
C VAL A 103 58.55 -8.39 26.16
N LEU A 104 57.58 -8.23 27.07
CA LEU A 104 57.79 -7.47 28.29
C LEU A 104 58.61 -8.32 29.27
N PHE A 105 59.91 -8.01 29.30
CA PHE A 105 60.93 -8.45 30.25
C PHE A 105 61.42 -9.91 30.09
N PRO A 106 62.62 -10.14 29.53
CA PRO A 106 63.18 -11.49 29.44
C PRO A 106 63.68 -11.96 30.81
N ASP A 107 63.19 -13.11 31.32
CA ASP A 107 63.93 -13.90 32.31
C ASP A 107 65.21 -14.42 31.62
N SER A 108 66.37 -14.06 32.16
CA SER A 108 67.68 -14.41 31.60
C SER A 108 68.03 -15.91 31.65
N SER A 109 67.11 -16.78 32.06
CA SER A 109 67.34 -18.22 32.19
C SER A 109 66.55 -19.08 31.19
N ARG A 110 66.82 -18.97 29.88
CA ARG A 110 66.79 -20.06 28.85
C ARG A 110 66.71 -19.49 27.43
N ARG A 111 67.84 -19.40 26.75
CA ARG A 111 67.91 -19.26 25.28
C ARG A 111 67.90 -20.65 24.64
N SER A 112 66.75 -21.27 24.44
CA SER A 112 66.58 -22.31 23.41
C SER A 112 65.12 -22.70 23.17
N ASN A 113 64.78 -22.72 21.89
CA ASN A 113 63.64 -23.37 21.23
C ASN A 113 62.20 -22.88 21.48
N SER A 114 61.67 -22.30 20.39
CA SER A 114 60.32 -22.45 19.81
C SER A 114 59.18 -22.94 20.73
N ASN A 115 58.15 -22.09 20.80
CA ASN A 115 56.86 -22.26 21.48
C ASN A 115 56.86 -22.00 22.99
N ALA A 116 56.63 -20.74 23.36
CA ALA A 116 56.18 -20.37 24.70
C ALA A 116 55.14 -19.22 24.62
N ALA A 117 53.89 -19.61 24.39
CA ALA A 117 52.74 -18.84 24.86
C ALA A 117 52.74 -18.83 26.41
N ASN A 118 52.27 -17.72 27.00
CA ASN A 118 52.06 -17.51 28.43
C ASN A 118 53.32 -17.43 29.32
N TYR A 119 53.88 -16.22 29.43
CA TYR A 119 54.67 -15.82 30.61
C TYR A 119 54.05 -14.56 31.23
N VAL A 120 53.19 -14.79 32.21
CA VAL A 120 52.54 -13.77 33.04
C VAL A 120 53.41 -13.57 34.28
N GLY A 121 54.12 -12.43 34.35
CA GLY A 121 54.70 -11.93 35.59
C GLY A 121 53.65 -11.13 36.36
N THR A 122 53.27 -11.58 37.55
CA THR A 122 52.34 -10.87 38.45
C THR A 122 52.98 -9.58 38.98
N GLY A 123 52.53 -8.40 38.51
CA GLY A 123 53.00 -7.11 39.05
C GLY A 123 52.45 -5.86 38.34
N GLN A 124 52.74 -4.68 38.93
CA GLN A 124 52.19 -3.37 38.53
C GLN A 124 52.34 -3.03 37.03
N ALA A 125 53.42 -3.45 36.36
CA ALA A 125 53.68 -3.11 34.94
C ALA A 125 52.69 -3.71 33.92
N ASN A 126 51.98 -4.80 34.25
CA ASN A 126 50.93 -5.33 33.37
C ASN A 126 49.68 -4.44 33.37
N ASN A 127 49.29 -3.91 34.55
CA ASN A 127 48.18 -2.96 34.64
C ASN A 127 48.51 -1.67 33.88
N MET A 128 49.78 -1.24 33.94
CA MET A 128 50.25 -0.06 33.20
C MET A 128 50.07 -0.20 31.68
N MET A 129 50.45 -1.34 31.11
CA MET A 129 50.34 -1.57 29.66
C MET A 129 48.89 -1.72 29.18
N ILE A 130 48.03 -2.34 30.00
CA ILE A 130 46.59 -2.44 29.71
C ILE A 130 45.94 -1.06 29.66
N GLU A 131 46.28 -0.17 30.60
CA GLU A 131 45.72 1.18 30.67
C GLU A 131 46.20 2.07 29.50
N ILE A 132 47.46 1.94 29.07
CA ILE A 132 47.98 2.65 27.89
C ILE A 132 47.35 2.14 26.61
N GLN A 133 47.20 0.82 26.43
CA GLN A 133 46.47 0.25 25.29
C GLN A 133 45.00 0.70 25.26
N SER A 134 44.37 0.84 26.43
CA SER A 134 43.00 1.35 26.53
C SER A 134 42.89 2.83 26.17
N SER A 135 43.95 3.61 26.38
CA SER A 135 44.00 5.05 26.10
C SER A 135 44.35 5.39 24.64
N PHE A 136 45.16 4.55 23.97
CA PHE A 136 45.63 4.75 22.59
C PHE A 136 44.91 3.88 21.54
N GLY A 137 44.08 2.92 21.95
CA GLY A 137 43.24 2.11 21.08
C GLY A 137 43.96 0.97 20.34
N LYS A 138 43.29 -0.20 20.29
CA LYS A 138 43.71 -1.50 19.71
C LYS A 138 45.00 -2.12 20.29
N GLN A 139 45.23 -3.39 19.93
CA GLN A 139 46.36 -4.17 20.40
C GLN A 139 47.69 -3.56 19.89
N ILE A 140 48.76 -3.76 20.66
CA ILE A 140 50.13 -3.31 20.32
C ILE A 140 50.56 -3.68 18.89
N THR A 141 49.98 -4.72 18.29
CA THR A 141 50.24 -5.18 16.93
C THR A 141 49.91 -4.14 15.86
N ASP A 142 49.12 -3.12 16.19
CA ASP A 142 48.65 -2.10 15.25
C ASP A 142 49.48 -0.79 15.34
N TRP A 143 50.52 -0.73 16.19
CA TRP A 143 51.38 0.45 16.35
C TRP A 143 52.59 0.42 15.42
N THR A 144 53.01 1.59 14.95
CA THR A 144 54.12 1.73 14.00
C THR A 144 55.43 2.04 14.74
N TYR A 145 56.50 1.28 14.44
CA TYR A 145 57.84 1.61 14.96
C TYR A 145 58.42 2.78 14.18
N ASP A 146 58.85 3.84 14.87
CA ASP A 146 59.54 5.00 14.28
C ASP A 146 60.45 5.69 15.30
N ILE A 147 61.25 6.66 14.86
CA ILE A 147 62.14 7.47 15.71
C ILE A 147 61.47 8.84 15.98
N PRO A 148 61.27 9.24 17.25
CA PRO A 148 60.57 10.47 17.55
C PRO A 148 61.42 11.72 17.26
N ASN A 149 60.77 12.76 16.74
CA ASN A 149 61.40 14.06 16.48
C ASN A 149 61.72 14.81 17.79
N VAL A 150 62.66 15.75 17.72
CA VAL A 150 62.98 16.65 18.84
C VAL A 150 61.77 17.55 19.14
N GLY A 151 61.33 17.58 20.39
CA GLY A 151 60.14 18.28 20.85
C GLY A 151 58.88 17.41 20.96
N GLN A 152 58.95 16.13 20.55
CA GLN A 152 57.79 15.22 20.58
C GLN A 152 57.36 14.90 22.01
N ASN A 153 56.07 15.03 22.31
CA ASN A 153 55.47 14.65 23.59
C ASN A 153 54.87 13.25 23.50
N GLY A 154 55.00 12.46 24.56
CA GLY A 154 54.51 11.08 24.63
C GLY A 154 54.56 10.51 26.04
N TYR A 155 54.45 9.19 26.15
CA TYR A 155 54.51 8.45 27.41
C TYR A 155 55.76 7.58 27.46
N PHE A 156 56.44 7.56 28.60
CA PHE A 156 57.64 6.75 28.83
C PHE A 156 57.42 5.75 29.97
N ILE A 157 57.73 4.48 29.71
CA ILE A 157 57.60 3.37 30.67
C ILE A 157 58.98 2.72 30.85
N TRP A 158 59.37 2.40 32.08
CA TRP A 158 60.71 1.89 32.36
C TRP A 158 60.77 0.83 33.49
N SER A 159 61.83 0.01 33.49
CA SER A 159 62.13 -0.99 34.54
C SER A 159 63.63 -1.05 34.87
N LYS A 160 63.96 -1.32 36.15
CA LYS A 160 65.32 -1.49 36.70
C LYS A 160 65.87 -2.94 36.58
N GLY A 161 65.12 -3.87 35.99
CA GLY A 161 65.62 -5.22 35.73
C GLY A 161 64.55 -6.23 35.31
N PRO A 162 64.96 -7.46 34.94
CA PRO A 162 64.05 -8.50 34.43
C PRO A 162 63.22 -9.21 35.52
N LEU A 163 63.54 -9.02 36.80
CA LEU A 163 62.89 -9.72 37.92
C LEU A 163 61.61 -9.01 38.41
N VAL A 164 60.66 -9.79 38.93
CA VAL A 164 59.34 -9.31 39.41
C VAL A 164 59.44 -8.26 40.54
N THR A 165 60.56 -8.25 41.28
CA THR A 165 60.85 -7.35 42.41
C THR A 165 61.63 -6.08 42.03
N ALA A 166 61.98 -5.88 40.75
CA ALA A 166 62.67 -4.67 40.29
C ALA A 166 61.75 -3.43 40.33
N ALA A 167 62.34 -2.24 40.55
CA ALA A 167 61.61 -0.97 40.53
C ALA A 167 61.10 -0.64 39.11
N LYS A 168 59.83 -0.25 39.00
CA LYS A 168 59.11 0.03 37.74
C LYS A 168 58.35 1.36 37.86
N GLY A 169 58.27 2.11 36.77
CA GLY A 169 57.57 3.38 36.72
C GLY A 169 57.20 3.80 35.30
N GLY A 170 56.34 4.82 35.22
CA GLY A 170 55.90 5.42 33.97
C GLY A 170 55.49 6.87 34.24
N SER A 171 55.62 7.71 33.22
CA SER A 171 55.20 9.11 33.26
C SER A 171 55.03 9.68 31.85
N ALA A 172 54.43 10.87 31.75
CA ALA A 172 54.49 11.68 30.55
C ALA A 172 55.92 12.20 30.33
N ALA A 173 56.38 12.22 29.09
CA ALA A 173 57.71 12.65 28.73
C ALA A 173 57.77 13.38 27.39
N ARG A 174 58.85 14.13 27.16
CA ARG A 174 59.15 14.74 25.85
C ARG A 174 60.56 14.41 25.40
N ILE A 175 60.76 14.43 24.09
CA ILE A 175 62.08 14.27 23.48
C ILE A 175 62.75 15.64 23.35
N SER A 176 63.97 15.76 23.86
CA SER A 176 64.86 16.88 23.62
C SER A 176 66.16 16.39 22.96
N TYR A 177 67.01 17.31 22.51
CA TYR A 177 68.27 16.98 21.83
C TYR A 177 69.43 17.68 22.51
N ASP A 178 70.49 16.92 22.77
CA ASP A 178 71.73 17.45 23.33
C ASP A 178 72.74 17.67 22.21
N SER A 179 72.90 18.93 21.80
CA SER A 179 73.83 19.31 20.74
C SER A 179 75.30 19.07 21.09
N SER A 180 75.64 18.83 22.36
CA SER A 180 77.01 18.57 22.80
C SER A 180 77.42 17.09 22.69
N SER A 181 76.47 16.16 22.86
CA SER A 181 76.69 14.72 22.74
C SER A 181 76.08 14.10 21.49
N GLY A 182 75.31 14.85 20.70
CA GLY A 182 74.67 14.39 19.47
C GLY A 182 73.49 13.43 19.69
N GLN A 183 72.99 13.33 20.93
CA GLN A 183 72.03 12.31 21.37
C GLN A 183 70.66 12.88 21.68
N HIS A 184 69.63 12.04 21.54
CA HIS A 184 68.27 12.36 21.96
C HIS A 184 68.10 12.09 23.46
N ILE A 185 67.30 12.92 24.12
CA ILE A 185 67.06 12.89 25.56
C ILE A 185 65.57 12.72 25.83
N ILE A 186 65.21 11.83 26.77
CA ILE A 186 63.84 11.72 27.30
C ILE A 186 63.75 12.49 28.62
N GLU A 187 62.86 13.48 28.66
CA GLU A 187 62.59 14.31 29.85
C GLU A 187 61.19 13.97 30.39
N GLN A 188 61.11 13.48 31.63
CA GLN A 188 59.84 13.13 32.31
C GLN A 188 59.23 14.34 33.02
N PHE A 189 57.90 14.46 33.05
CA PHE A 189 57.15 15.52 33.76
C PHE A 189 56.00 14.95 34.59
N LYS A 190 55.48 15.77 35.53
CA LYS A 190 54.52 15.34 36.55
C LYS A 190 53.07 15.86 36.41
N ASP A 191 52.71 16.74 35.45
CA ASP A 191 51.36 17.33 35.39
C ASP A 191 50.77 17.49 33.96
N ASN A 192 49.46 17.21 33.83
CA ASN A 192 48.47 17.59 32.79
C ASN A 192 48.23 16.75 31.50
N VAL A 193 47.80 15.48 31.60
CA VAL A 193 46.76 14.88 30.71
C VAL A 193 45.95 13.82 31.50
N ILE A 194 44.68 13.66 31.12
CA ILE A 194 43.54 12.94 31.71
C ILE A 194 43.82 11.44 31.96
N ASN A 195 43.41 10.95 33.13
CA ASN A 195 43.40 9.55 33.61
C ASN A 195 44.78 8.96 33.97
N GLU A 196 45.08 9.02 35.28
CA GLU A 196 46.08 8.20 35.96
C GLU A 196 45.96 6.71 35.58
N PRO A 197 47.12 6.04 35.45
CA PRO A 197 47.70 5.46 36.66
C PRO A 197 49.21 5.74 36.89
N PHE A 198 49.81 6.73 36.20
CA PHE A 198 51.27 6.90 36.12
C PHE A 198 51.83 8.16 36.78
N ASP A 199 52.15 8.08 38.08
CA ASP A 199 52.79 9.17 38.82
C ASP A 199 54.21 8.82 39.36
N ARG A 200 54.92 7.89 38.69
CA ARG A 200 56.24 7.39 39.12
C ARG A 200 57.37 7.85 38.19
N VAL A 201 57.75 9.11 38.35
CA VAL A 201 58.98 9.68 37.78
C VAL A 201 60.20 9.13 38.52
N THR A 202 61.21 8.59 37.80
CA THR A 202 62.50 8.25 38.44
C THR A 202 63.37 9.51 38.56
N THR A 203 64.07 9.65 39.68
CA THR A 203 65.11 10.66 39.87
C THR A 203 66.52 10.11 39.62
N ASN A 204 66.64 8.81 39.34
CA ASN A 204 67.91 8.14 39.09
C ASN A 204 67.80 7.28 37.82
N PHE A 205 68.11 7.89 36.68
CA PHE A 205 67.98 7.27 35.36
C PHE A 205 69.11 6.29 35.04
N GLY A 206 70.23 6.36 35.77
CA GLY A 206 71.39 5.45 35.66
C GLY A 206 71.12 4.01 36.10
N LEU A 207 69.86 3.65 36.36
CA LEU A 207 69.43 2.34 36.85
C LEU A 207 68.29 1.75 35.98
N ILE A 208 67.94 2.38 34.86
CA ILE A 208 66.93 1.85 33.94
C ILE A 208 67.62 0.87 32.98
N GLU A 209 67.17 -0.37 32.93
CA GLU A 209 67.69 -1.38 31.99
C GLU A 209 66.83 -1.48 30.71
N TYR A 210 65.52 -1.20 30.81
CA TYR A 210 64.57 -1.30 29.71
C TYR A 210 63.60 -0.11 29.71
N GLY A 211 63.33 0.44 28.52
CA GLY A 211 62.44 1.59 28.33
C GLY A 211 61.59 1.51 27.05
N LEU A 212 60.37 2.05 27.10
CA LEU A 212 59.42 2.16 25.99
C LEU A 212 58.86 3.58 25.94
N PHE A 213 58.99 4.25 24.79
CA PHE A 213 58.40 5.57 24.53
C PHE A 213 57.31 5.48 23.44
N ILE A 214 56.16 6.09 23.68
CA ILE A 214 54.95 5.99 22.83
C ILE A 214 54.38 7.39 22.59
N TRP A 215 54.02 7.72 21.34
CA TRP A 215 53.40 9.01 21.01
C TRP A 215 52.39 8.89 19.85
N GLU A 216 51.58 9.92 19.66
CA GLU A 216 50.64 10.06 18.53
C GLU A 216 51.09 11.19 17.62
N ASP A 217 51.07 10.96 16.30
CA ASP A 217 51.20 12.03 15.30
C ASP A 217 50.04 12.01 14.30
N PRO A 218 49.68 13.15 13.68
CA PRO A 218 48.74 13.18 12.57
C PRO A 218 49.27 12.32 11.42
N LYS A 219 48.51 11.30 11.03
CA LYS A 219 48.75 10.57 9.79
C LYS A 219 48.58 11.56 8.64
N SER A 220 49.65 11.81 7.88
CA SER A 220 49.52 12.51 6.61
C SER A 220 48.59 11.66 5.73
N SER A 221 47.35 12.12 5.55
CA SER A 221 46.42 11.46 4.66
C SER A 221 46.98 11.56 3.24
N GLN A 222 47.43 10.43 2.68
CA GLN A 222 47.48 10.27 1.21
C GLN A 222 46.08 10.36 0.59
N ASP A 223 45.02 10.32 1.41
CA ASP A 223 43.65 10.63 1.04
C ASP A 223 43.27 12.04 1.50
N ALA A 224 43.89 13.05 0.90
CA ALA A 224 43.28 14.38 0.93
C ALA A 224 41.94 14.27 0.19
N ASN A 225 40.85 14.12 0.94
CA ASN A 225 39.49 14.26 0.40
C ASN A 225 39.32 15.71 -0.07
N VAL A 226 39.71 15.98 -1.32
CA VAL A 226 39.44 17.24 -1.99
C VAL A 226 37.94 17.31 -2.20
N THR A 227 37.28 18.08 -1.34
CA THR A 227 35.84 18.32 -1.48
C THR A 227 35.66 19.37 -2.58
N ILE A 228 35.26 18.92 -3.76
CA ILE A 228 34.93 19.81 -4.86
C ILE A 228 33.49 20.31 -4.64
N SER A 229 33.34 21.52 -4.11
CA SER A 229 32.04 22.18 -4.01
C SER A 229 31.80 23.06 -5.24
N GLN A 230 30.61 22.97 -5.83
CA GLN A 230 30.18 23.85 -6.92
C GLN A 230 28.71 24.21 -6.73
N ASP A 231 28.42 25.51 -6.72
CA ASP A 231 27.06 26.00 -6.64
C ASP A 231 26.40 25.94 -8.03
N VAL A 232 25.43 25.03 -8.16
CA VAL A 232 24.61 24.88 -9.37
C VAL A 232 23.22 25.42 -9.06
N LYS A 233 22.68 26.34 -9.88
CA LYS A 233 21.28 26.77 -9.73
C LYS A 233 20.42 25.94 -10.66
N VAL A 234 19.63 25.04 -10.08
CA VAL A 234 18.70 24.19 -10.83
C VAL A 234 17.59 25.05 -11.44
N LEU A 235 17.34 24.88 -12.74
CA LEU A 235 16.25 25.58 -13.44
C LEU A 235 14.90 25.04 -12.94
N GLY A 236 14.08 25.92 -12.38
CA GLY A 236 12.73 25.61 -11.92
C GLY A 236 11.75 26.64 -12.45
N VAL A 237 10.56 26.18 -12.81
CA VAL A 237 9.43 27.06 -13.09
C VAL A 237 8.77 27.38 -11.76
N ARG A 238 8.32 28.63 -11.61
CA ARG A 238 7.55 29.02 -10.44
C ARG A 238 6.30 29.72 -10.91
N PHE A 239 5.15 29.19 -10.51
CA PHE A 239 3.89 29.81 -10.82
C PHE A 239 3.53 30.74 -9.68
N SER A 240 3.07 31.92 -10.03
CA SER A 240 2.52 32.89 -9.09
C SER A 240 1.26 33.46 -9.69
N ASP A 241 0.34 33.88 -8.83
CA ASP A 241 -0.89 34.54 -9.24
C ASP A 241 -1.77 33.69 -10.17
N ILE A 242 -1.90 32.39 -9.86
CA ILE A 242 -2.86 31.51 -10.53
C ILE A 242 -4.27 31.97 -10.14
N LYS A 243 -5.11 32.24 -11.15
CA LYS A 243 -6.50 32.63 -10.97
C LYS A 243 -7.43 31.69 -11.72
N ILE A 244 -8.50 31.27 -11.07
CA ILE A 244 -9.52 30.38 -11.62
C ILE A 244 -10.82 31.17 -11.75
N PRO A 245 -11.38 31.30 -12.96
CA PRO A 245 -12.68 31.93 -13.16
C PRO A 245 -13.78 31.25 -12.32
N TYR A 246 -14.72 32.04 -11.80
CA TYR A 246 -15.84 31.54 -10.98
C TYR A 246 -16.60 30.38 -11.64
N GLU A 247 -16.90 30.51 -12.94
CA GLU A 247 -17.62 29.48 -13.72
C GLU A 247 -16.90 28.13 -13.81
N LEU A 248 -15.56 28.15 -13.74
CA LEU A 248 -14.74 26.94 -13.75
C LEU A 248 -14.57 26.38 -12.34
N ALA A 249 -14.44 27.26 -11.34
CA ALA A 249 -14.32 26.86 -9.94
C ALA A 249 -15.52 26.04 -9.45
N GLN A 250 -16.74 26.35 -9.90
CA GLN A 250 -17.93 25.55 -9.55
C GLN A 250 -17.96 24.14 -10.16
N LYS A 251 -17.11 23.87 -11.17
CA LYS A 251 -17.10 22.59 -11.92
C LYS A 251 -15.92 21.70 -11.55
N ILE A 252 -15.01 22.18 -10.70
CA ILE A 252 -13.77 21.49 -10.35
C ILE A 252 -13.63 21.43 -8.83
N GLN A 253 -13.03 20.36 -8.31
CA GLN A 253 -12.77 20.18 -6.87
C GLN A 253 -11.43 20.80 -6.43
N GLY A 254 -10.64 21.24 -7.40
CA GLY A 254 -9.25 21.65 -7.20
C GLY A 254 -8.47 21.64 -8.51
N PHE A 255 -7.17 21.90 -8.44
CA PHE A 255 -6.28 21.80 -9.59
C PHE A 255 -4.92 21.23 -9.22
N ARG A 256 -4.27 20.62 -10.21
CA ARG A 256 -2.91 20.09 -10.13
C ARG A 256 -2.08 20.62 -11.28
N ILE A 257 -0.79 20.78 -11.05
CA ILE A 257 0.15 21.19 -12.10
C ILE A 257 0.87 19.94 -12.60
N TYR A 258 0.82 19.74 -13.91
CA TYR A 258 1.52 18.67 -14.62
C TYR A 258 2.49 19.27 -15.63
N TYR A 259 3.58 18.58 -15.94
CA TYR A 259 4.37 18.85 -17.13
C TYR A 259 4.19 17.69 -18.12
N ALA A 260 4.26 18.00 -19.41
CA ALA A 260 4.21 16.97 -20.44
C ALA A 260 5.61 16.40 -20.67
N GLU A 261 5.76 15.09 -20.51
CA GLU A 261 6.99 14.36 -20.78
C GLU A 261 7.24 14.30 -22.29
N ARG A 262 8.49 14.53 -22.71
CA ARG A 262 8.86 14.56 -24.13
C ARG A 262 9.78 13.40 -24.46
N SER A 263 9.30 12.49 -25.32
CA SER A 263 10.14 11.44 -25.89
C SER A 263 11.26 12.01 -26.77
N HIS A 264 12.29 11.20 -27.05
CA HIS A 264 13.37 11.56 -27.97
C HIS A 264 12.86 12.01 -29.36
N ALA A 265 11.76 11.43 -29.83
CA ALA A 265 11.12 11.80 -31.08
C ALA A 265 10.48 13.20 -31.04
N ASN A 266 10.17 13.73 -29.86
CA ASN A 266 9.39 14.96 -29.65
C ASN A 266 10.14 16.05 -28.88
N ARG A 267 11.47 15.89 -28.72
CA ARG A 267 12.36 16.91 -28.14
C ARG A 267 13.19 17.64 -29.21
N ARG A 268 13.58 18.89 -28.90
CA ARG A 268 14.49 19.71 -29.73
C ARG A 268 15.96 19.52 -29.33
N VAL A 269 16.22 19.31 -28.04
CA VAL A 269 17.55 19.02 -27.51
C VAL A 269 17.78 17.52 -27.59
N LEU A 270 18.77 17.10 -28.38
CA LEU A 270 19.08 15.69 -28.61
C LEU A 270 20.16 15.16 -27.67
N GLY A 271 21.06 16.00 -27.18
CA GLY A 271 22.13 15.63 -26.25
C GLY A 271 23.09 16.80 -26.01
N GLN A 272 23.98 16.67 -25.03
CA GLN A 272 24.95 17.70 -24.66
C GLN A 272 26.32 17.08 -24.41
N ASP A 273 27.39 17.71 -24.93
CA ASP A 273 28.75 17.28 -24.65
C ASP A 273 29.78 18.39 -24.95
N LEU A 274 30.94 18.28 -24.32
CA LEU A 274 32.13 19.04 -24.66
C LEU A 274 32.63 18.60 -26.04
N ILE A 275 32.78 19.55 -26.95
CA ILE A 275 33.29 19.26 -28.29
C ILE A 275 34.80 19.03 -28.24
N LYS A 276 35.25 17.88 -28.75
CA LYS A 276 36.67 17.61 -29.03
C LYS A 276 36.93 17.71 -30.51
N ASN A 277 38.04 18.34 -30.87
CA ASN A 277 38.41 18.54 -32.27
C ASN A 277 39.02 17.26 -32.85
N THR A 278 38.61 16.86 -34.05
CA THR A 278 39.21 15.72 -34.79
C THR A 278 40.15 16.19 -35.90
N ARG A 279 40.64 17.45 -35.79
CA ARG A 279 41.32 18.26 -36.82
C ARG A 279 42.05 17.48 -37.91
N GLU A 280 41.79 17.91 -39.14
CA GLU A 280 42.42 17.43 -40.39
C GLU A 280 43.89 17.83 -40.60
N GLY A 281 44.61 18.33 -39.59
CA GLY A 281 46.01 18.77 -39.72
C GLY A 281 46.76 18.99 -38.40
N ALA A 282 46.49 18.17 -37.38
CA ALA A 282 47.34 18.11 -36.17
C ALA A 282 48.67 17.40 -36.48
N PRO A 283 49.75 17.58 -35.68
CA PRO A 283 50.97 16.77 -35.81
C PRO A 283 50.75 15.26 -35.57
N TRP A 284 49.54 14.88 -35.13
CA TRP A 284 49.07 13.50 -35.05
C TRP A 284 48.51 12.97 -36.39
N ASN A 285 48.21 13.85 -37.35
CA ASN A 285 47.87 13.48 -38.73
C ASN A 285 49.12 13.27 -39.61
N ASP A 286 50.31 13.40 -39.03
CA ASP A 286 51.54 12.85 -39.60
C ASP A 286 51.62 11.31 -39.38
N ALA A 287 50.53 10.68 -38.91
CA ALA A 287 50.40 9.23 -38.79
C ALA A 287 50.42 8.58 -40.17
N ASP A 288 51.60 8.10 -40.55
CA ASP A 288 51.73 7.01 -41.48
C ASP A 288 51.10 5.76 -40.85
N VAL A 289 49.85 5.49 -41.20
CA VAL A 289 49.11 4.26 -40.83
C VAL A 289 49.66 3.02 -41.57
N SER A 290 50.81 3.14 -42.26
CA SER A 290 51.51 2.03 -42.88
C SER A 290 52.87 1.78 -42.22
N GLY A 291 52.90 0.84 -41.27
CA GLY A 291 54.09 0.09 -40.89
C GLY A 291 54.90 0.60 -39.68
N CYS A 292 55.63 -0.34 -39.07
CA CYS A 292 56.55 -0.13 -37.96
C CYS A 292 57.96 0.28 -38.46
N GLY A 293 58.57 1.30 -37.85
CA GLY A 293 60.00 1.62 -38.06
C GLY A 293 60.35 2.16 -39.45
N ASN A 294 61.48 1.74 -40.01
CA ASN A 294 62.02 2.25 -41.29
C ASN A 294 61.27 1.77 -42.54
N TYR A 295 60.21 0.96 -42.41
CA TYR A 295 59.40 0.42 -43.51
C TYR A 295 58.17 1.27 -43.83
N ALA A 296 58.05 2.45 -43.22
CA ALA A 296 56.98 3.41 -43.45
C ALA A 296 57.08 4.04 -44.86
N GLY A 297 56.14 3.70 -45.74
CA GLY A 297 56.04 4.26 -47.08
C GLY A 297 54.99 5.38 -47.09
N VAL A 298 55.35 6.57 -47.59
CA VAL A 298 54.54 7.80 -47.58
C VAL A 298 53.08 7.61 -48.02
N GLY A 299 52.22 7.18 -47.10
CA GLY A 299 50.77 7.16 -47.23
C GLY A 299 50.25 8.59 -47.15
N ALA A 300 49.43 9.00 -48.12
CA ALA A 300 49.05 10.39 -48.31
C ALA A 300 48.39 11.01 -47.07
N LYS A 301 48.96 12.14 -46.64
CA LYS A 301 48.67 13.03 -45.50
C LYS A 301 47.19 13.47 -45.35
N ASP A 302 46.31 13.10 -46.28
CA ASP A 302 44.95 13.59 -46.45
C ASP A 302 43.84 12.52 -46.32
N ALA A 303 44.17 11.28 -45.93
CA ALA A 303 43.23 10.15 -46.07
C ALA A 303 42.30 9.87 -44.87
N TYR A 304 42.61 10.35 -43.66
CA TYR A 304 41.93 9.93 -42.41
C TYR A 304 41.46 11.07 -41.49
N ILE A 305 40.43 10.80 -40.69
CA ILE A 305 39.93 11.62 -39.57
C ILE A 305 40.18 10.86 -38.26
N LEU A 306 40.86 11.47 -37.29
CA LEU A 306 41.11 10.87 -35.97
C LEU A 306 39.90 11.07 -35.05
N SER A 307 39.07 10.04 -34.94
CA SER A 307 37.77 10.09 -34.26
C SER A 307 37.78 10.11 -32.73
N PRO A 308 38.81 9.63 -32.00
CA PRO A 308 38.76 9.68 -30.54
C PRO A 308 38.67 11.10 -29.98
N GLY A 309 38.97 12.10 -30.81
CA GLY A 309 38.99 13.50 -30.43
C GLY A 309 40.30 13.86 -29.73
N THR A 310 40.85 15.01 -30.10
CA THR A 310 42.09 15.54 -29.50
C THR A 310 41.80 16.85 -28.78
N LEU A 311 42.52 17.08 -27.68
CA LEU A 311 42.47 18.35 -26.93
C LEU A 311 43.34 19.38 -27.66
N TYR A 312 42.83 19.85 -28.79
CA TYR A 312 43.52 20.75 -29.72
C TYR A 312 42.81 22.11 -29.82
N SER A 313 43.58 23.20 -29.89
CA SER A 313 43.08 24.57 -30.00
C SER A 313 42.77 24.98 -31.45
N GLY A 314 41.73 25.78 -31.71
CA GLY A 314 41.40 26.33 -33.02
C GLY A 314 40.08 25.85 -33.65
N ASN A 315 39.92 26.12 -34.96
CA ASN A 315 38.69 25.82 -35.71
C ASN A 315 38.36 24.31 -35.75
N VAL A 316 37.07 23.98 -35.60
CA VAL A 316 36.56 22.61 -35.54
C VAL A 316 35.74 22.27 -36.79
N SER A 317 36.36 21.61 -37.79
CA SER A 317 35.64 21.13 -38.98
C SER A 317 34.82 19.87 -38.71
N THR A 318 35.35 18.99 -37.85
CA THR A 318 34.75 17.74 -37.41
C THR A 318 35.00 17.57 -35.91
N ALA A 319 34.03 16.98 -35.22
CA ALA A 319 34.04 16.86 -33.76
C ALA A 319 33.55 15.50 -33.27
N THR A 320 34.13 15.08 -32.15
CA THR A 320 33.72 13.89 -31.40
C THR A 320 32.75 14.27 -30.28
N PHE A 321 31.67 13.51 -30.14
CA PHE A 321 30.56 13.76 -29.22
C PHE A 321 30.21 12.46 -28.46
N HIS A 322 30.29 12.50 -27.13
CA HIS A 322 30.23 11.39 -26.19
C HIS A 322 29.00 11.46 -25.26
N ASP A 323 27.89 12.05 -25.72
CA ASP A 323 26.65 12.04 -24.93
C ASP A 323 26.21 10.60 -24.62
N THR A 324 26.13 10.29 -23.31
CA THR A 324 25.89 8.92 -22.83
C THR A 324 24.53 8.40 -23.26
N TYR A 325 23.50 9.26 -23.31
CA TYR A 325 22.15 8.87 -23.66
C TYR A 325 22.05 8.48 -25.13
N LEU A 326 22.61 9.29 -26.03
CA LEU A 326 22.64 9.01 -27.47
C LEU A 326 23.48 7.77 -27.79
N LEU A 327 24.62 7.58 -27.10
CA LEU A 327 25.48 6.43 -27.31
C LEU A 327 24.86 5.13 -26.82
N HIS A 328 24.23 5.14 -25.64
CA HIS A 328 23.59 3.96 -25.06
C HIS A 328 22.33 3.55 -25.84
N ARG A 329 21.43 4.50 -26.15
CA ARG A 329 20.15 4.17 -26.82
C ARG A 329 20.26 4.07 -28.35
N ARG A 330 21.34 4.58 -28.94
CA ARG A 330 21.56 4.70 -30.40
C ARG A 330 20.34 5.23 -31.17
N HIS A 331 19.74 6.30 -30.67
CA HIS A 331 18.61 6.94 -31.35
C HIS A 331 19.03 7.54 -32.71
N SER A 332 18.06 7.74 -33.59
CA SER A 332 18.34 8.27 -34.94
C SER A 332 18.90 9.69 -34.91
N LEU A 333 20.14 9.85 -35.41
CA LEU A 333 20.78 11.16 -35.60
C LEU A 333 20.23 11.94 -36.80
N VAL A 334 19.30 11.37 -37.59
CA VAL A 334 18.75 12.00 -38.81
C VAL A 334 18.17 13.39 -38.50
N SER A 335 17.50 13.53 -37.36
CA SER A 335 16.89 14.78 -36.93
C SER A 335 17.88 15.85 -36.45
N ALA A 336 19.14 15.51 -36.19
CA ALA A 336 20.15 16.47 -35.74
C ALA A 336 20.56 17.43 -36.85
N THR A 337 20.51 18.74 -36.58
CA THR A 337 20.68 19.79 -37.60
C THR A 337 21.82 20.76 -37.31
N HIS A 338 22.00 21.14 -36.05
CA HIS A 338 23.02 22.10 -35.63
C HIS A 338 23.40 21.86 -34.17
N THR A 339 24.53 22.41 -33.74
CA THR A 339 24.86 22.52 -32.31
C THR A 339 24.77 23.98 -31.87
N THR A 340 24.57 24.21 -30.58
CA THR A 340 24.58 25.56 -29.99
C THR A 340 25.59 25.60 -28.86
N LEU A 341 26.42 26.64 -28.82
CA LEU A 341 27.37 26.86 -27.72
C LEU A 341 26.61 27.36 -26.47
N GLU A 342 26.74 26.65 -25.36
CA GLU A 342 26.15 27.05 -24.06
C GLU A 342 27.16 27.82 -23.20
N TYR A 343 28.34 27.23 -23.01
CA TYR A 343 29.43 27.83 -22.23
C TYR A 343 30.79 27.28 -22.68
N SER A 344 31.84 28.05 -22.39
CA SER A 344 33.22 27.58 -22.47
C SER A 344 33.70 27.20 -21.07
N VAL A 345 34.52 26.18 -20.94
CA VAL A 345 35.04 25.67 -19.67
C VAL A 345 36.55 25.53 -19.75
N ASN A 346 37.22 26.30 -18.90
CA ASN A 346 38.63 26.16 -18.67
C ASN A 346 38.88 24.95 -17.75
N MET A 347 39.78 24.05 -18.15
CA MET A 347 40.04 22.77 -17.49
C MET A 347 41.32 22.82 -16.64
N VAL A 348 41.23 22.41 -15.37
CA VAL A 348 42.42 21.99 -14.61
C VAL A 348 42.95 20.71 -15.25
N SER A 349 44.25 20.68 -15.51
CA SER A 349 44.92 19.54 -16.12
C SER A 349 45.89 18.87 -15.15
N PHE A 350 45.86 17.55 -15.06
CA PHE A 350 46.74 16.74 -14.23
C PHE A 350 47.46 15.71 -15.11
N ARG A 351 48.75 15.50 -14.84
CA ARG A 351 49.50 14.39 -15.43
C ARG A 351 49.16 13.11 -14.67
N GLY A 352 48.80 12.06 -15.40
CA GLY A 352 48.40 10.78 -14.83
C GLY A 352 49.60 9.87 -14.49
N PRO A 353 49.35 8.75 -13.78
CA PRO A 353 50.38 7.79 -13.42
C PRO A 353 50.86 6.99 -14.64
N GLY A 354 52.14 6.66 -14.67
CA GLY A 354 52.71 5.77 -15.68
C GLY A 354 52.33 4.32 -15.39
N LYS A 355 51.81 3.60 -16.39
CA LYS A 355 51.47 2.17 -16.26
C LYS A 355 52.07 1.38 -17.41
N TRP A 356 52.65 0.23 -17.09
CA TRP A 356 53.16 -0.74 -18.04
C TRP A 356 52.14 -1.87 -18.26
N TYR A 357 51.91 -2.24 -19.51
CA TYR A 357 51.04 -3.35 -19.89
C TYR A 357 51.90 -4.57 -20.21
N SER A 358 51.85 -5.58 -19.33
CA SER A 358 52.67 -6.80 -19.44
C SER A 358 52.32 -7.69 -20.63
N ASP A 359 51.16 -7.45 -21.23
CA ASP A 359 50.63 -8.18 -22.38
C ASP A 359 50.95 -7.53 -23.73
N VAL A 360 51.57 -6.34 -23.73
CA VAL A 360 52.12 -5.70 -24.92
C VAL A 360 53.60 -6.07 -24.99
N GLU A 361 54.06 -6.61 -26.12
CA GLU A 361 55.48 -6.93 -26.31
C GLU A 361 56.31 -5.65 -26.32
N GLN A 362 57.44 -5.62 -25.59
CA GLN A 362 58.35 -4.47 -25.62
C GLN A 362 58.89 -4.27 -27.03
N PHE A 363 58.66 -3.09 -27.60
CA PHE A 363 59.30 -2.68 -28.83
C PHE A 363 60.81 -2.57 -28.62
N ASN A 364 61.57 -3.53 -29.13
CA ASN A 364 63.02 -3.57 -28.95
C ASN A 364 63.69 -2.50 -29.82
N ASN A 365 64.27 -1.51 -29.17
CA ASN A 365 64.90 -0.33 -29.76
C ASN A 365 66.38 -0.56 -30.16
N ASN A 366 66.91 -1.77 -29.97
CA ASN A 366 68.27 -2.19 -30.35
C ASN A 366 68.35 -2.78 -31.77
N PHE A 367 67.68 -2.18 -32.75
CA PHE A 367 67.92 -2.51 -34.16
C PHE A 367 69.21 -1.81 -34.62
N GLU A 368 70.37 -2.38 -34.26
CA GLU A 368 71.63 -2.03 -34.91
C GLU A 368 71.65 -2.67 -36.30
N ILE A 369 71.99 -1.87 -37.31
CA ILE A 369 72.14 -2.32 -38.69
C ILE A 369 73.41 -3.19 -38.75
N GLY A 370 73.21 -4.49 -38.61
CA GLY A 370 74.23 -5.52 -38.77
C GLY A 370 73.59 -6.72 -39.44
N ASP A 371 74.24 -7.18 -40.51
CA ASP A 371 73.91 -8.35 -41.32
C ASP A 371 73.58 -9.58 -40.44
N ASP A 372 72.61 -10.39 -40.87
CA ASP A 372 72.10 -11.65 -40.27
C ASP A 372 71.05 -11.60 -39.13
N THR A 373 69.78 -11.51 -39.56
CA THR A 373 68.51 -12.04 -38.98
C THR A 373 68.20 -11.84 -37.48
N PRO A 374 67.01 -11.27 -37.19
CA PRO A 374 65.90 -12.14 -36.76
C PRO A 374 64.66 -12.00 -37.66
N THR A 375 64.09 -13.14 -38.06
CA THR A 375 62.98 -13.32 -39.01
C THR A 375 61.57 -13.07 -38.45
N THR A 376 61.40 -12.21 -37.44
CA THR A 376 60.06 -11.78 -37.01
C THR A 376 60.05 -10.28 -36.72
N PRO A 377 59.38 -9.45 -37.54
CA PRO A 377 59.05 -8.10 -37.12
C PRO A 377 58.23 -8.17 -35.82
N PRO A 378 58.37 -7.23 -34.87
CA PRO A 378 57.51 -7.20 -33.70
C PRO A 378 56.05 -7.25 -34.16
N SER A 379 55.29 -8.20 -33.62
CA SER A 379 53.92 -8.49 -34.06
C SER A 379 52.94 -7.35 -33.74
N VAL A 380 53.37 -6.39 -32.90
CA VAL A 380 52.56 -5.27 -32.43
C VAL A 380 53.40 -3.98 -32.46
N CYS A 381 52.93 -2.98 -33.21
CA CYS A 381 53.50 -1.64 -33.25
C CYS A 381 53.03 -0.81 -32.04
N GLN A 382 53.42 -1.18 -30.81
CA GLN A 382 52.93 -0.53 -29.59
C GLN A 382 53.93 -0.58 -28.42
N ASP A 383 54.15 0.55 -27.75
CA ASP A 383 54.92 0.64 -26.50
C ASP A 383 54.12 0.08 -25.31
N THR A 384 54.82 -0.54 -24.36
CA THR A 384 54.30 -0.95 -23.05
C THR A 384 53.85 0.22 -22.17
N ALA A 385 54.37 1.42 -22.40
CA ALA A 385 53.98 2.64 -21.69
C ALA A 385 52.77 3.35 -22.35
N SER A 386 52.08 4.17 -21.54
CA SER A 386 50.98 5.00 -22.04
C SER A 386 51.06 6.40 -21.44
N PHE A 387 50.74 7.42 -22.25
CA PHE A 387 50.50 8.77 -21.77
C PHE A 387 49.14 8.81 -21.10
N SER A 388 49.09 9.23 -19.85
CA SER A 388 47.85 9.35 -19.09
C SER A 388 47.68 10.79 -18.58
N SER A 389 46.47 11.32 -18.68
CA SER A 389 46.14 12.65 -18.17
C SER A 389 44.70 12.73 -17.68
N TYR A 390 44.42 13.70 -16.80
CA TYR A 390 43.10 13.92 -16.21
C TYR A 390 42.75 15.41 -16.31
N PHE A 391 41.56 15.72 -16.79
CA PHE A 391 41.08 17.09 -16.97
C PHE A 391 39.76 17.29 -16.24
N MET A 392 39.66 18.38 -15.48
CA MET A 392 38.50 18.71 -14.67
C MET A 392 38.10 20.17 -14.88
N GLY A 393 36.82 20.44 -15.12
CA GLY A 393 36.33 21.81 -15.31
C GLY A 393 36.57 22.70 -14.08
N LYS A 394 37.36 23.77 -14.28
CA LYS A 394 37.78 24.78 -13.30
C LYS A 394 36.86 25.99 -13.31
N HIS A 395 36.79 26.70 -14.43
CA HIS A 395 36.02 27.93 -14.61
C HIS A 395 35.06 27.77 -15.79
N TYR A 396 33.77 27.98 -15.54
CA TYR A 396 32.71 27.86 -16.52
C TYR A 396 32.24 29.27 -16.93
N ASN A 397 32.45 29.63 -18.19
CA ASN A 397 32.17 30.93 -18.78
C ASN A 397 30.94 30.85 -19.69
N PHE A 398 29.80 31.35 -19.22
CA PHE A 398 28.54 31.36 -19.95
C PHE A 398 28.49 32.51 -20.95
N VAL A 399 27.98 32.25 -22.15
CA VAL A 399 27.87 33.26 -23.21
C VAL A 399 26.57 34.05 -23.00
N SER A 400 26.64 35.25 -22.43
CA SER A 400 25.46 36.04 -22.05
C SER A 400 24.70 36.68 -23.22
N ASP A 401 25.35 36.91 -24.37
CA ASP A 401 24.83 37.91 -25.30
C ASP A 401 24.40 37.43 -26.70
N LYS A 402 24.73 36.21 -27.16
CA LYS A 402 24.17 35.62 -28.41
C LYS A 402 24.24 34.08 -28.41
N TYR A 403 23.10 33.42 -28.62
CA TYR A 403 23.07 32.00 -28.97
C TYR A 403 23.71 31.79 -30.36
N VAL A 404 24.91 31.22 -30.39
CA VAL A 404 25.61 30.93 -31.66
C VAL A 404 25.29 29.50 -32.07
N HIS A 405 24.47 29.35 -33.11
CA HIS A 405 24.18 28.06 -33.74
C HIS A 405 25.25 27.70 -34.78
N TYR A 406 25.72 26.46 -34.79
CA TYR A 406 26.68 25.90 -35.73
C TYR A 406 26.02 24.78 -36.54
N PRO A 407 25.66 25.02 -37.82
CA PRO A 407 24.97 24.02 -38.64
C PRO A 407 25.88 22.85 -39.00
N LEU A 408 25.31 21.65 -38.96
CA LEU A 408 25.95 20.43 -39.44
C LEU A 408 25.82 20.33 -40.98
N ARG A 409 26.84 19.76 -41.63
CA ARG A 409 26.78 19.43 -43.07
C ARG A 409 25.82 18.26 -43.31
N GLU A 410 25.21 18.23 -44.50
CA GLU A 410 24.37 17.09 -44.90
C GLU A 410 25.18 15.79 -44.88
N LYS A 411 24.55 14.70 -44.39
CA LYS A 411 25.13 13.36 -44.21
C LYS A 411 26.34 13.25 -43.26
N CYS A 412 26.90 14.36 -42.75
CA CYS A 412 28.09 14.38 -41.90
C CYS A 412 27.79 14.15 -40.40
N LYS A 413 27.09 13.04 -40.09
CA LYS A 413 26.79 12.62 -38.71
C LYS A 413 26.66 11.11 -38.64
N THR A 414 27.39 10.46 -37.73
CA THR A 414 27.34 9.00 -37.59
C THR A 414 27.80 8.53 -36.21
N TYR A 415 27.32 7.36 -35.80
CA TYR A 415 27.89 6.61 -34.67
C TYR A 415 29.16 5.88 -35.12
N ILE A 416 30.15 5.84 -34.25
CA ILE A 416 31.43 5.16 -34.46
C ILE A 416 31.64 4.20 -33.32
N ASN A 417 31.95 2.94 -33.65
CA ASN A 417 32.29 1.93 -32.67
C ASN A 417 33.73 2.17 -32.17
N GLY A 418 33.96 1.87 -30.90
CA GLY A 418 35.33 1.80 -30.39
C GLY A 418 36.18 0.77 -31.14
N ASP A 419 37.48 1.01 -31.16
CA ASP A 419 38.48 0.15 -31.81
C ASP A 419 38.13 -0.23 -33.27
N SER A 420 37.74 0.78 -34.08
CA SER A 420 37.30 0.53 -35.46
C SER A 420 37.86 1.53 -36.48
N ILE A 421 37.95 1.09 -37.73
CA ILE A 421 38.19 1.94 -38.90
C ILE A 421 36.90 1.96 -39.72
N PHE A 422 36.38 3.16 -39.97
CA PHE A 422 35.08 3.37 -40.60
C PHE A 422 35.23 4.17 -41.90
N ASP A 423 34.54 3.78 -42.97
CA ASP A 423 34.59 4.51 -44.24
C ASP A 423 33.61 5.70 -44.24
N GLY A 424 34.12 6.90 -43.93
CA GLY A 424 33.35 8.14 -43.90
C GLY A 424 33.20 8.83 -45.26
N THR A 425 33.78 8.30 -46.35
CA THR A 425 33.80 8.96 -47.66
C THR A 425 32.38 9.14 -48.23
N ALA A 426 31.54 8.11 -48.13
CA ALA A 426 30.14 8.13 -48.59
C ALA A 426 29.19 8.98 -47.71
N LEU A 427 29.62 9.33 -46.49
CA LEU A 427 28.82 10.05 -45.49
C LEU A 427 29.19 11.53 -45.38
N GLY A 428 29.76 12.12 -46.45
CA GLY A 428 30.04 13.56 -46.53
C GLY A 428 31.25 14.04 -45.70
N PHE A 429 31.87 13.17 -44.90
CA PHE A 429 33.13 13.46 -44.21
C PHE A 429 34.33 13.50 -45.17
N GLY A 430 34.25 12.78 -46.31
CA GLY A 430 35.23 12.83 -47.39
C GLY A 430 36.55 12.09 -47.12
N LYS A 431 36.70 11.47 -45.95
CA LYS A 431 37.88 10.72 -45.51
C LYS A 431 37.45 9.47 -44.74
N LYS A 432 38.35 8.50 -44.62
CA LYS A 432 38.15 7.37 -43.70
C LYS A 432 38.29 7.86 -42.26
N VAL A 433 37.64 7.20 -41.32
CA VAL A 433 37.62 7.59 -39.92
C VAL A 433 38.35 6.52 -39.11
N TYR A 434 39.35 6.96 -38.35
CA TYR A 434 40.24 6.11 -37.58
C TYR A 434 39.91 6.26 -36.09
N ASN A 435 39.47 5.18 -35.45
CA ASN A 435 39.09 5.11 -34.03
C ASN A 435 39.74 3.92 -33.31
N LEU A 436 40.93 3.49 -33.75
CA LEU A 436 41.66 2.38 -33.12
C LEU A 436 42.10 2.75 -31.69
N GLY A 437 41.85 1.82 -30.77
CA GLY A 437 42.03 2.04 -29.33
C GLY A 437 41.11 3.12 -28.73
N GLY A 438 40.20 3.72 -29.49
CA GLY A 438 39.27 4.74 -29.00
C GLY A 438 37.94 4.19 -28.55
N GLU A 439 37.22 4.99 -27.77
CA GLU A 439 35.90 4.67 -27.27
C GLU A 439 34.80 4.92 -28.33
N SER A 440 33.62 4.32 -28.14
CA SER A 440 32.45 4.63 -28.99
C SER A 440 32.05 6.10 -28.86
N SER A 441 31.77 6.73 -30.00
CA SER A 441 31.45 8.16 -30.07
C SER A 441 30.52 8.49 -31.24
N VAL A 442 29.97 9.70 -31.25
CA VAL A 442 29.27 10.29 -32.38
C VAL A 442 30.21 11.28 -33.07
N LEU A 443 30.39 11.12 -34.38
CA LEU A 443 31.15 12.08 -35.19
C LEU A 443 30.20 13.07 -35.85
N LEU A 444 30.51 14.35 -35.73
CA LEU A 444 29.76 15.47 -36.29
C LEU A 444 30.64 16.29 -37.24
N GLY A 445 30.13 16.66 -38.41
CA GLY A 445 30.80 17.55 -39.36
C GLY A 445 30.09 18.90 -39.49
N PHE A 446 30.82 19.99 -39.26
CA PHE A 446 30.30 21.36 -39.33
C PHE A 446 30.47 21.96 -40.72
N LYS A 447 29.66 22.98 -41.03
CA LYS A 447 29.78 23.74 -42.29
C LYS A 447 31.05 24.61 -42.26
N ASN A 448 31.86 24.55 -43.32
CA ASN A 448 33.17 25.21 -43.39
C ASN A 448 33.14 26.74 -43.16
N ASN A 449 32.02 27.40 -43.44
CA ASN A 449 31.87 28.85 -43.24
C ASN A 449 31.30 29.24 -41.87
N ARG A 450 30.92 28.26 -41.03
CA ARG A 450 30.30 28.47 -39.72
C ARG A 450 30.57 27.27 -38.81
N SER A 451 31.82 27.15 -38.35
CA SER A 451 32.30 26.11 -37.44
C SER A 451 32.63 26.67 -36.04
N PRO A 452 32.52 25.84 -34.98
CA PRO A 452 33.04 26.20 -33.66
C PRO A 452 34.55 26.48 -33.72
N ASN A 453 35.03 27.32 -32.80
CA ASN A 453 36.45 27.60 -32.63
C ASN A 453 36.79 27.48 -31.14
N LEU A 454 37.52 26.41 -30.82
CA LEU A 454 38.12 26.16 -29.53
C LEU A 454 39.21 27.22 -29.35
N GLY A 455 39.16 28.09 -28.33
CA GLY A 455 40.09 29.21 -28.12
C GLY A 455 41.59 28.90 -28.19
N SER A 456 42.45 29.89 -27.93
CA SER A 456 43.91 29.73 -28.10
C SER A 456 44.61 29.38 -26.77
N TRP A 457 44.95 28.09 -26.56
CA TRP A 457 45.77 27.60 -25.45
C TRP A 457 46.93 26.75 -25.95
N ARG A 458 47.93 26.54 -25.10
CA ARG A 458 49.09 25.71 -25.42
C ARG A 458 48.69 24.23 -25.46
N ASP A 459 48.62 23.66 -26.66
CA ASP A 459 48.31 22.25 -26.90
C ASP A 459 49.59 21.41 -27.12
N PHE A 460 49.45 20.21 -27.67
CA PHE A 460 50.58 19.33 -27.97
C PHE A 460 51.49 19.92 -29.06
N ALA A 461 52.57 20.59 -28.65
CA ALA A 461 53.62 21.06 -29.56
C ALA A 461 54.49 19.92 -30.13
N ASN A 462 55.11 20.16 -31.29
CA ASN A 462 55.95 19.19 -32.02
C ASN A 462 57.17 18.71 -31.19
N ALA A 463 57.79 19.59 -30.40
CA ALA A 463 58.93 19.25 -29.56
C ALA A 463 58.50 18.84 -28.14
N ILE A 464 59.06 17.74 -27.62
CA ILE A 464 58.73 17.17 -26.30
C ILE A 464 58.95 18.18 -25.15
N GLY A 465 59.95 19.06 -25.28
CA GLY A 465 60.27 20.10 -24.28
C GLY A 465 59.22 21.21 -24.16
N ASP A 466 58.49 21.50 -25.25
CA ASP A 466 57.53 22.61 -25.32
C ASP A 466 56.11 22.21 -24.93
N ARG A 467 55.86 20.89 -24.79
CA ARG A 467 54.56 20.35 -24.40
C ARG A 467 54.14 20.85 -23.00
N PRO A 468 52.84 21.10 -22.78
CA PRO A 468 52.33 21.31 -21.43
C PRO A 468 52.52 20.05 -20.58
N ASP A 469 52.58 20.15 -19.25
CA ASP A 469 53.01 19.04 -18.39
C ASP A 469 52.07 17.81 -18.46
N TRP A 470 50.77 18.04 -18.64
CA TRP A 470 49.77 16.99 -18.88
C TRP A 470 49.98 16.22 -20.19
N ALA A 471 50.77 16.75 -21.13
CA ALA A 471 51.11 16.18 -22.43
C ALA A 471 52.51 15.53 -22.45
N LYS A 472 53.22 15.45 -21.31
CA LYS A 472 54.54 14.84 -21.18
C LYS A 472 54.43 13.37 -20.74
N MET A 473 55.44 12.56 -21.08
CA MET A 473 55.52 11.14 -20.69
C MET A 473 55.40 10.99 -19.18
N PRO A 474 54.55 10.13 -18.60
CA PRO A 474 54.43 10.02 -17.15
C PRO A 474 55.74 9.57 -16.47
N PRO A 475 56.00 9.96 -15.20
CA PRO A 475 57.16 9.47 -14.44
C PRO A 475 56.96 7.99 -14.03
N ALA A 476 57.97 7.35 -13.42
CA ALA A 476 57.94 5.95 -12.99
C ALA A 476 56.67 5.59 -12.18
N ALA A 477 56.28 4.31 -12.20
CA ALA A 477 54.96 3.76 -11.80
C ALA A 477 54.37 4.18 -10.43
N ASN A 478 55.15 4.85 -9.58
CA ASN A 478 54.77 5.30 -8.23
C ASN A 478 54.62 6.83 -8.12
N ALA A 479 54.64 7.58 -9.24
CA ALA A 479 54.58 9.04 -9.19
C ALA A 479 53.17 9.55 -8.86
N PRO A 480 53.00 10.46 -7.88
CA PRO A 480 51.71 11.05 -7.55
C PRO A 480 51.20 11.96 -8.69
N PHE A 481 49.88 12.20 -8.74
CA PHE A 481 49.30 13.20 -9.64
C PHE A 481 49.93 14.57 -9.37
N SER A 482 50.76 15.05 -10.29
CA SER A 482 51.44 16.34 -10.14
C SER A 482 50.79 17.41 -11.02
N TYR A 483 50.60 18.59 -10.43
CA TYR A 483 50.25 19.81 -11.16
C TYR A 483 51.47 20.73 -11.18
N THR A 484 51.90 21.17 -12.37
CA THR A 484 52.84 22.30 -12.48
C THR A 484 52.09 23.55 -12.91
N GLN A 485 52.10 24.57 -12.06
CA GLN A 485 51.49 25.86 -12.34
C GLN A 485 52.33 26.61 -13.39
N GLY A 486 51.87 26.61 -14.63
CA GLY A 486 52.28 27.58 -15.66
C GLY A 486 51.13 28.54 -15.89
N ALA A 487 51.37 29.85 -15.84
CA ALA A 487 50.32 30.87 -15.76
C ALA A 487 49.27 30.90 -16.90
N ASN A 488 49.41 30.12 -17.99
CA ASN A 488 48.54 30.22 -19.18
C ASN A 488 48.32 28.89 -19.99
N ASN A 489 48.43 27.70 -19.38
CA ASN A 489 48.43 26.41 -20.15
C ASN A 489 47.25 25.46 -19.87
N GLU A 490 46.13 25.98 -19.37
CA GLU A 490 44.92 25.19 -19.12
C GLU A 490 44.09 25.08 -20.42
N PRO A 491 43.71 23.86 -20.87
CA PRO A 491 42.89 23.72 -22.06
C PRO A 491 41.48 24.27 -21.78
N ASP A 492 40.97 25.06 -22.71
CA ASP A 492 39.57 25.53 -22.68
C ASP A 492 38.75 24.65 -23.62
N LEU A 493 37.51 24.33 -23.29
CA LEU A 493 36.64 23.47 -24.09
C LEU A 493 35.26 24.08 -24.17
N GLN A 494 34.54 23.77 -25.25
CA GLN A 494 33.20 24.33 -25.45
C GLN A 494 32.14 23.26 -25.23
N MET A 495 31.17 23.57 -24.37
CA MET A 495 29.97 22.76 -24.18
C MET A 495 28.94 23.10 -25.25
N HIS A 496 28.53 22.09 -26.01
CA HIS A 496 27.54 22.26 -27.06
C HIS A 496 26.31 21.38 -26.85
N THR A 497 25.15 21.97 -27.10
CA THR A 497 23.88 21.27 -27.17
C THR A 497 23.57 20.88 -28.62
N LEU A 498 23.31 19.61 -28.88
CA LEU A 498 22.92 19.10 -30.20
C LEU A 498 21.40 19.30 -30.41
N HIS A 499 21.01 19.97 -31.48
CA HIS A 499 19.62 20.35 -31.73
C HIS A 499 19.00 19.71 -32.98
N ALA A 500 17.71 19.40 -32.88
CA ALA A 500 16.82 19.11 -33.99
C ALA A 500 15.95 20.32 -34.32
N PHE A 501 15.91 20.70 -35.61
CA PHE A 501 14.96 21.69 -36.10
C PHE A 501 13.60 21.02 -36.32
N LYS A 502 12.56 21.53 -35.66
CA LYS A 502 11.19 21.01 -35.72
C LYS A 502 10.20 22.18 -35.70
N ASN A 503 9.23 22.14 -36.61
CA ASN A 503 8.22 23.19 -36.76
C ASN A 503 6.99 22.96 -35.87
N ASP A 504 6.66 21.69 -35.58
CA ASP A 504 5.57 21.32 -34.70
C ASP A 504 6.10 20.56 -33.48
N MET A 505 5.86 21.12 -32.31
CA MET A 505 6.31 20.62 -31.01
C MET A 505 5.12 20.39 -30.06
N TYR A 506 3.89 20.56 -30.56
CA TYR A 506 2.65 20.45 -29.81
C TYR A 506 1.94 19.16 -30.23
N LEU A 507 1.98 18.17 -29.35
CA LEU A 507 1.12 17.00 -29.46
C LEU A 507 -0.24 17.32 -28.81
N SER A 508 -1.29 16.58 -29.14
CA SER A 508 -2.55 16.70 -28.39
C SER A 508 -2.33 16.27 -26.94
N PHE A 509 -3.05 16.89 -26.00
CA PHE A 509 -3.07 16.48 -24.59
C PHE A 509 -3.32 14.97 -24.45
N ASP A 510 -4.23 14.40 -25.25
CA ASP A 510 -4.60 12.99 -25.21
C ASP A 510 -3.48 12.02 -25.66
N THR A 511 -2.44 12.55 -26.32
CA THR A 511 -1.33 11.77 -26.87
C THR A 511 -0.02 11.96 -26.10
N GLN A 512 -0.01 12.84 -25.11
CA GLN A 512 1.17 13.16 -24.30
C GLN A 512 1.09 12.49 -22.93
N GLU A 513 2.22 11.99 -22.47
CA GLU A 513 2.38 11.51 -21.10
C GLU A 513 2.54 12.73 -20.18
N LEU A 514 1.73 12.78 -19.12
CA LEU A 514 1.70 13.91 -18.18
C LEU A 514 2.24 13.46 -16.84
N VAL A 515 3.29 14.14 -16.40
CA VAL A 515 3.97 13.84 -15.15
C VAL A 515 3.57 14.87 -14.10
N TRP A 516 3.16 14.38 -12.93
CA TRP A 516 2.70 15.22 -11.83
C TRP A 516 3.87 15.94 -11.16
N THR A 517 3.71 17.24 -10.91
CA THR A 517 4.78 18.06 -10.30
C THR A 517 4.84 17.98 -8.78
N GLY A 518 3.95 17.21 -8.14
CA GLY A 518 3.81 17.19 -6.68
C GLY A 518 3.02 18.37 -6.10
N TYR A 519 2.49 19.26 -6.95
CA TYR A 519 1.68 20.40 -6.53
C TYR A 519 0.19 20.12 -6.76
N GLU A 520 -0.61 20.29 -5.70
CA GLU A 520 -2.06 20.16 -5.73
C GLU A 520 -2.74 21.16 -4.79
N VAL A 521 -3.94 21.60 -5.17
CA VAL A 521 -4.86 22.41 -4.35
C VAL A 521 -6.22 21.73 -4.41
N LEU A 522 -6.80 21.42 -3.25
CA LEU A 522 -8.07 20.69 -3.13
C LEU A 522 -8.96 21.33 -2.06
N GLY A 523 -10.27 21.14 -2.20
CA GLY A 523 -11.24 21.55 -1.17
C GLY A 523 -11.25 23.06 -0.93
N ASP A 524 -11.38 23.45 0.34
CA ASP A 524 -11.53 24.86 0.74
C ASP A 524 -10.34 25.74 0.34
N GLU A 525 -9.16 25.16 0.12
CA GLU A 525 -7.99 25.90 -0.37
C GLU A 525 -8.19 26.46 -1.79
N LEU A 526 -9.11 25.89 -2.58
CA LEU A 526 -9.45 26.36 -3.92
C LEU A 526 -10.00 27.80 -3.88
N GLU A 527 -10.74 28.18 -2.83
CA GLU A 527 -11.39 29.49 -2.71
C GLU A 527 -10.38 30.65 -2.75
N ALA A 528 -9.13 30.42 -2.32
CA ALA A 528 -8.05 31.41 -2.39
C ALA A 528 -7.60 31.72 -3.84
N PHE A 529 -7.99 30.90 -4.81
CA PHE A 529 -7.63 31.02 -6.24
C PHE A 529 -8.80 31.47 -7.12
N VAL A 530 -10.03 31.45 -6.60
CA VAL A 530 -11.23 31.78 -7.35
C VAL A 530 -11.35 33.29 -7.51
N ILE A 531 -11.58 33.76 -8.73
CA ILE A 531 -12.00 35.14 -8.97
C ILE A 531 -13.51 35.21 -8.69
N PRO A 532 -13.97 36.04 -7.74
CA PRO A 532 -15.40 36.29 -7.51
C PRO A 532 -16.13 36.71 -8.79
N GLU A 533 -17.42 36.38 -8.92
CA GLU A 533 -18.28 36.67 -10.08
C GLU A 533 -18.28 38.16 -10.49
N ASN A 534 -18.04 39.05 -9.53
CA ASN A 534 -17.99 40.50 -9.73
C ASN A 534 -16.65 41.01 -10.33
N GLY A 535 -15.69 40.13 -10.62
CA GLY A 535 -14.38 40.47 -11.17
C GLY A 535 -13.42 41.19 -10.21
N SER A 536 -13.83 41.40 -8.96
CA SER A 536 -13.00 41.99 -7.90
C SER A 536 -11.88 41.04 -7.46
N THR A 537 -10.71 41.57 -7.09
CA THR A 537 -9.59 40.76 -6.56
C THR A 537 -10.00 39.99 -5.30
N PRO A 538 -9.57 38.72 -5.12
CA PRO A 538 -9.88 37.94 -3.92
C PRO A 538 -9.53 38.71 -2.65
N THR A 539 -10.39 38.65 -1.63
CA THR A 539 -10.23 39.40 -0.35
C THR A 539 -9.07 38.90 0.51
N SER A 540 -8.51 37.72 0.21
CA SER A 540 -7.27 37.25 0.82
C SER A 540 -6.07 37.76 0.01
N ASN A 541 -5.25 38.63 0.61
CA ASN A 541 -3.95 39.05 0.10
C ASN A 541 -2.89 37.92 0.16
N LEU A 542 -3.30 36.68 -0.09
CA LEU A 542 -2.38 35.56 -0.20
C LEU A 542 -1.72 35.65 -1.56
N TYR A 543 -0.53 36.26 -1.60
CA TYR A 543 0.38 36.18 -2.73
C TYR A 543 0.72 34.72 -2.97
N PHE A 544 -0.10 34.06 -3.79
CA PHE A 544 0.12 32.68 -4.14
C PHE A 544 1.37 32.58 -5.00
N ARG A 545 2.32 31.78 -4.54
CA ARG A 545 3.55 31.50 -5.24
C ARG A 545 3.96 30.08 -4.91
N THR A 546 3.99 29.21 -5.92
CA THR A 546 4.49 27.85 -5.74
C THR A 546 5.93 27.89 -5.21
N ASN A 547 6.37 26.80 -4.59
CA ASN A 547 7.79 26.52 -4.49
C ASN A 547 8.39 26.37 -5.91
N ASN A 548 9.71 26.35 -6.03
CA ASN A 548 10.32 26.05 -7.34
C ASN A 548 9.86 24.66 -7.78
N ILE A 549 9.07 24.62 -8.85
CA ILE A 549 8.69 23.39 -9.51
C ILE A 549 9.82 23.08 -10.49
N PHE A 550 10.61 22.08 -10.15
CA PHE A 550 11.63 21.57 -11.05
C PHE A 550 10.93 20.58 -11.98
N GLY A 551 10.82 20.95 -13.24
CA GLY A 551 10.28 20.11 -14.30
C GLY A 551 11.38 19.83 -15.31
N GLY A 552 11.48 18.57 -15.75
CA GLY A 552 12.41 18.17 -16.81
C GLY A 552 13.06 16.83 -16.54
N ASP A 553 13.04 15.98 -17.56
CA ASP A 553 13.67 14.66 -17.61
C ASP A 553 15.20 14.78 -17.75
N THR A 554 15.84 15.73 -17.06
CA THR A 554 17.23 16.14 -17.32
C THR A 554 17.98 16.39 -16.02
N PHE A 555 18.98 15.56 -15.77
CA PHE A 555 19.94 15.68 -14.68
C PHE A 555 21.06 16.64 -15.07
N ILE A 556 21.44 17.53 -14.16
CA ILE A 556 22.73 18.21 -14.24
C ILE A 556 23.73 17.30 -13.54
N ALA A 557 24.63 16.72 -14.31
CA ALA A 557 25.60 15.75 -13.83
C ALA A 557 27.00 16.14 -14.29
N ARG A 558 28.03 15.50 -13.73
CA ARG A 558 29.38 15.66 -14.26
C ARG A 558 29.71 14.42 -15.05
N GLN A 559 29.77 14.58 -16.35
CA GLN A 559 30.09 13.47 -17.21
C GLN A 559 31.59 13.27 -17.24
N GLY A 560 32.03 12.10 -16.77
CA GLY A 560 33.40 11.62 -16.87
C GLY A 560 33.51 10.52 -17.92
N TYR A 561 34.28 10.76 -18.97
CA TYR A 561 34.62 9.73 -19.95
C TYR A 561 36.10 9.77 -20.29
N ARG A 562 36.62 8.60 -20.68
CA ARG A 562 37.97 8.45 -21.19
C ARG A 562 37.93 8.72 -22.70
N ILE A 563 38.94 9.43 -23.18
CA ILE A 563 39.30 9.52 -24.59
C ILE A 563 40.63 8.79 -24.76
N THR A 564 40.66 7.83 -25.66
CA THR A 564 41.85 7.04 -25.93
C THR A 564 42.18 7.05 -27.41
N HIS A 565 43.45 7.31 -27.72
CA HIS A 565 43.93 7.24 -29.08
C HIS A 565 45.15 6.35 -29.11
N ARG A 566 45.16 5.41 -30.06
CA ARG A 566 46.35 4.64 -30.41
C ARG A 566 47.02 5.24 -31.65
N PRO A 567 48.07 6.05 -31.48
CA PRO A 567 48.84 6.57 -32.60
C PRO A 567 49.69 5.46 -33.22
N GLU A 568 49.32 4.96 -34.39
CA GLU A 568 50.24 4.23 -35.26
C GLU A 568 51.03 5.28 -36.06
N ILE A 569 52.13 5.78 -35.49
CA ILE A 569 52.95 6.87 -36.06
C ILE A 569 54.37 6.38 -36.34
N SER A 570 54.94 6.84 -37.46
CA SER A 570 56.39 6.80 -37.74
C SER A 570 57.16 7.62 -36.70
N GLY A 571 57.66 6.92 -35.68
CA GLY A 571 58.46 7.47 -34.58
C GLY A 571 58.97 6.35 -33.69
N LYS A 572 60.07 6.59 -32.96
CA LYS A 572 60.87 5.53 -32.31
C LYS A 572 60.09 4.61 -31.35
N VAL A 573 58.91 5.00 -30.83
CA VAL A 573 57.94 4.10 -30.16
C VAL A 573 56.52 4.71 -30.07
N PRO A 574 55.45 4.11 -30.66
CA PRO A 574 54.07 4.57 -30.51
C PRO A 574 53.51 4.23 -29.12
N ASN A 575 53.03 5.23 -28.38
CA ASN A 575 52.50 5.07 -27.02
C ASN A 575 50.99 5.34 -27.01
N ASP A 576 50.21 4.61 -26.20
CA ASP A 576 48.77 4.87 -26.06
C ASP A 576 48.56 6.24 -25.37
N HIS A 577 47.61 7.03 -25.86
CA HIS A 577 47.24 8.31 -25.26
C HIS A 577 45.87 8.20 -24.60
N LYS A 578 45.82 8.31 -23.27
CA LYS A 578 44.60 8.15 -22.46
C LYS A 578 44.35 9.41 -21.67
N SER A 579 43.20 10.02 -21.86
CA SER A 579 42.80 11.20 -21.08
C SER A 579 41.41 11.00 -20.52
N ILE A 580 41.16 11.44 -19.29
CA ILE A 580 39.80 11.55 -18.76
C ILE A 580 39.38 13.01 -18.82
N VAL A 581 38.22 13.28 -19.41
CA VAL A 581 37.58 14.59 -19.38
C VAL A 581 36.42 14.54 -18.42
N TYR A 582 36.38 15.48 -17.48
CA TYR A 582 35.33 15.58 -16.46
C TYR A 582 34.75 16.99 -16.41
N GLY A 583 33.57 17.16 -16.97
CA GLY A 583 32.85 18.44 -17.05
C GLY A 583 31.38 18.29 -16.67
N LEU A 584 30.75 19.40 -16.26
CA LEU A 584 29.29 19.45 -16.11
C LEU A 584 28.63 19.23 -17.46
N CYS A 585 27.48 18.55 -17.49
CA CYS A 585 26.56 18.48 -18.62
C CYS A 585 25.14 18.22 -18.13
N GLU A 586 24.17 18.53 -18.98
CA GLU A 586 22.79 18.13 -18.88
C GLU A 586 22.60 16.77 -19.57
N SER A 587 22.00 15.82 -18.88
CA SER A 587 21.78 14.46 -19.38
C SER A 587 20.45 13.94 -18.91
N THR A 588 19.70 13.26 -19.78
CA THR A 588 18.44 12.61 -19.38
C THR A 588 18.65 11.33 -18.56
N MET A 589 19.89 10.88 -18.43
CA MET A 589 20.29 9.78 -17.55
C MET A 589 21.12 10.31 -16.39
N ASN A 590 20.97 9.72 -15.21
CA ASN A 590 21.77 10.07 -14.04
C ASN A 590 23.19 9.47 -14.15
N VAL A 591 24.01 10.05 -15.03
CA VAL A 591 25.34 9.52 -15.41
C VAL A 591 26.33 9.40 -14.26
N ASN A 592 26.08 10.07 -13.13
CA ASN A 592 26.92 9.99 -11.93
C ASN A 592 26.75 8.67 -11.14
N PHE A 593 25.61 7.97 -11.29
CA PHE A 593 25.28 6.74 -10.55
C PHE A 593 25.22 5.51 -11.46
N ARG A 594 26.08 5.43 -12.48
CA ARG A 594 26.21 4.22 -13.29
C ARG A 594 26.68 3.04 -12.43
N HIS A 595 26.38 1.82 -12.86
CA HIS A 595 26.82 0.63 -12.16
C HIS A 595 28.11 0.10 -12.78
N SER A 596 29.11 -0.24 -11.95
CA SER A 596 30.36 -0.87 -12.40
C SER A 596 30.54 -2.21 -11.71
N THR A 597 30.67 -3.27 -12.51
CA THR A 597 30.85 -4.67 -12.04
C THR A 597 32.17 -5.27 -12.51
N SER A 598 32.77 -4.72 -13.57
CA SER A 598 33.97 -5.23 -14.23
C SER A 598 34.87 -4.09 -14.69
N SER A 599 36.01 -4.43 -15.32
CA SER A 599 36.88 -3.45 -15.99
C SER A 599 36.17 -2.73 -17.13
N ASP A 600 35.31 -3.44 -17.86
CA ASP A 600 34.78 -2.98 -19.15
C ASP A 600 33.64 -1.95 -18.98
N ASN A 601 32.98 -1.96 -17.82
CA ASN A 601 31.97 -0.98 -17.44
C ASN A 601 32.45 0.01 -16.36
N SER A 602 33.77 0.15 -16.19
CA SER A 602 34.33 1.16 -15.29
C SER A 602 34.10 2.56 -15.85
N TYR A 603 33.63 3.49 -15.02
CA TYR A 603 33.34 4.88 -15.41
C TYR A 603 33.82 5.85 -14.34
N TYR A 604 34.03 7.11 -14.71
CA TYR A 604 34.42 8.17 -13.78
C TYR A 604 33.19 9.03 -13.44
N PRO A 605 32.91 9.39 -12.17
CA PRO A 605 33.75 9.22 -10.98
C PRO A 605 33.55 7.91 -10.19
N GLY A 606 32.68 6.99 -10.64
CA GLY A 606 32.38 5.76 -9.87
C GLY A 606 33.57 4.81 -9.68
N SER A 607 34.62 4.93 -10.50
CA SER A 607 35.91 4.27 -10.35
C SER A 607 37.05 5.29 -10.24
N PRO A 608 38.10 5.01 -9.44
CA PRO A 608 39.27 5.88 -9.36
C PRO A 608 39.90 6.14 -10.74
N ALA A 609 40.35 7.38 -10.98
CA ALA A 609 40.97 7.77 -12.26
C ALA A 609 42.15 6.87 -12.65
N GLY A 610 42.98 6.47 -11.68
CA GLY A 610 44.10 5.54 -11.91
C GLY A 610 43.67 4.15 -12.39
N LYS A 611 42.49 3.67 -11.97
CA LYS A 611 41.92 2.40 -12.47
C LYS A 611 41.55 2.54 -13.94
N ILE A 612 40.84 3.60 -14.31
CA ILE A 612 40.35 3.85 -15.68
C ILE A 612 41.48 4.13 -16.66
N LEU A 613 42.44 4.99 -16.28
CA LEU A 613 43.63 5.29 -17.07
C LEU A 613 44.57 4.08 -17.18
N GLY A 614 44.49 3.15 -16.22
CA GLY A 614 45.24 1.91 -16.20
C GLY A 614 44.60 0.75 -16.97
N LEU A 615 43.46 0.94 -17.62
CA LEU A 615 42.87 -0.06 -18.52
C LEU A 615 43.54 0.02 -19.90
N LYS A 616 43.57 -1.10 -20.63
CA LYS A 616 44.09 -1.14 -22.00
C LYS A 616 43.29 -0.20 -22.92
N ALA A 617 43.92 0.26 -24.01
CA ALA A 617 43.28 1.21 -24.92
C ALA A 617 42.08 0.62 -25.66
N ASN A 618 42.18 -0.62 -26.13
CA ASN A 618 41.12 -1.33 -26.83
C ASN A 618 39.87 -1.66 -25.97
N VAL A 619 39.92 -1.44 -24.66
CA VAL A 619 38.73 -1.59 -23.80
C VAL A 619 37.80 -0.39 -24.02
N ASN A 620 36.61 -0.63 -24.56
CA ASN A 620 35.68 0.43 -24.91
C ASN A 620 34.69 0.75 -23.76
N LEU A 621 34.95 1.82 -23.01
CA LEU A 621 34.16 2.20 -21.83
C LEU A 621 32.81 2.90 -22.12
N THR A 622 32.56 3.22 -23.39
CA THR A 622 31.32 3.86 -23.87
C THR A 622 30.56 2.98 -24.88
N ALA A 623 30.90 1.69 -24.96
CA ALA A 623 30.10 0.72 -25.71
C ALA A 623 28.67 0.65 -25.17
N VAL A 624 27.70 0.43 -26.06
CA VAL A 624 26.26 0.40 -25.72
C VAL A 624 25.98 -0.56 -24.56
N ASP A 625 26.54 -1.76 -24.65
CA ASP A 625 26.31 -2.87 -23.73
C ASP A 625 27.04 -2.69 -22.38
N ASP A 626 28.09 -1.88 -22.36
CA ASP A 626 28.94 -1.62 -21.18
C ASP A 626 28.54 -0.36 -20.41
N VAL A 627 27.68 0.48 -20.99
CA VAL A 627 26.99 1.55 -20.27
C VAL A 627 25.86 0.94 -19.44
N LYS A 628 26.25 0.30 -18.32
CA LYS A 628 25.30 -0.25 -17.36
C LYS A 628 24.73 0.84 -16.47
N TYR A 629 23.42 0.98 -16.52
CA TYR A 629 22.68 1.97 -15.78
C TYR A 629 21.34 1.38 -15.39
N GLU A 630 20.96 1.52 -14.12
CA GLU A 630 19.65 1.06 -13.65
C GLU A 630 18.61 2.11 -14.02
N ASN A 631 17.72 1.75 -14.95
CA ASN A 631 16.75 2.72 -15.48
C ASN A 631 15.80 3.27 -14.40
N HIS A 632 15.62 2.57 -13.28
CA HIS A 632 14.84 3.03 -12.13
C HIS A 632 15.43 4.23 -11.37
N TYR A 633 16.68 4.63 -11.64
CA TYR A 633 17.25 5.87 -11.10
C TYR A 633 17.17 7.03 -12.11
N SER A 634 16.63 6.80 -13.31
CA SER A 634 16.33 7.85 -14.29
C SER A 634 14.87 8.26 -14.16
N LEU A 635 14.64 9.56 -14.09
CA LEU A 635 13.29 10.13 -14.08
C LEU A 635 12.59 9.75 -15.42
N GLY A 636 11.34 9.29 -15.35
CA GLY A 636 10.56 8.75 -16.47
C GLY A 636 10.29 7.23 -16.38
N GLN A 637 11.14 6.47 -15.68
CA GLN A 637 10.83 5.07 -15.28
C GLN A 637 10.81 4.85 -13.77
N ALA A 638 11.50 5.73 -13.02
CA ALA A 638 11.41 5.86 -11.57
C ALA A 638 10.11 6.51 -11.10
N ASP A 639 9.10 6.60 -11.98
CA ASP A 639 7.75 6.83 -11.49
C ASP A 639 7.39 5.56 -10.72
N ILE A 640 7.52 5.61 -9.39
CA ILE A 640 6.55 4.91 -8.56
C ILE A 640 5.26 5.49 -9.08
N LYS A 641 4.63 4.86 -10.08
CA LYS A 641 3.38 5.33 -10.66
C LYS A 641 2.58 5.72 -9.46
N ALA A 642 2.44 7.02 -9.20
CA ALA A 642 1.62 7.47 -8.12
C ALA A 642 0.31 6.82 -8.51
N PRO A 643 -0.19 5.82 -7.75
CA PRO A 643 -1.31 5.02 -8.18
C PRO A 643 -2.31 6.05 -8.64
N THR A 644 -2.62 6.06 -9.96
CA THR A 644 -3.43 7.12 -10.55
C THR A 644 -4.55 7.29 -9.57
N PRO A 645 -4.70 8.45 -8.90
CA PRO A 645 -5.79 8.60 -7.98
C PRO A 645 -6.99 8.41 -8.88
N PHE A 646 -7.57 7.21 -8.78
CA PHE A 646 -8.82 6.90 -9.40
C PHE A 646 -9.71 8.07 -9.02
N PRO A 647 -10.53 8.58 -9.95
CA PRO A 647 -11.40 9.71 -9.67
C PRO A 647 -11.96 9.53 -8.27
N LEU A 648 -11.98 10.58 -7.46
CA LEU A 648 -12.60 10.61 -6.13
C LEU A 648 -14.14 10.44 -6.25
N ARG A 649 -14.60 9.57 -7.14
CA ARG A 649 -15.69 8.67 -6.82
C ARG A 649 -15.08 7.63 -5.90
N GLU A 650 -15.31 7.86 -4.61
CA GLU A 650 -15.13 6.86 -3.57
C GLU A 650 -15.38 5.44 -4.11
N SER A 651 -14.42 4.57 -3.84
CA SER A 651 -14.37 3.16 -4.22
C SER A 651 -13.96 2.84 -5.66
N ASP A 652 -12.68 2.49 -5.85
CA ASP A 652 -12.45 1.18 -6.47
C ASP A 652 -13.20 0.18 -5.58
N PRO A 653 -14.31 -0.42 -6.03
CA PRO A 653 -14.99 -1.38 -5.20
C PRO A 653 -14.06 -2.59 -5.10
N LYS A 654 -13.32 -2.71 -3.99
CA LYS A 654 -12.74 -4.00 -3.58
C LYS A 654 -13.85 -5.07 -3.48
N THR A 655 -15.08 -4.61 -3.28
CA THR A 655 -16.31 -5.37 -3.19
C THR A 655 -17.24 -5.04 -4.35
N PHE A 656 -17.31 -5.93 -5.33
CA PHE A 656 -18.30 -5.86 -6.41
C PHE A 656 -19.58 -6.56 -5.96
N LYS A 657 -20.46 -5.84 -5.26
CA LYS A 657 -21.68 -6.41 -4.66
C LYS A 657 -22.65 -7.04 -5.66
N THR A 658 -22.60 -6.68 -6.95
CA THR A 658 -23.51 -7.19 -8.00
C THR A 658 -22.81 -8.06 -9.04
N ARG A 659 -21.54 -8.42 -8.80
CA ARG A 659 -20.74 -9.23 -9.74
C ARG A 659 -20.86 -10.70 -9.41
N ILE A 660 -20.99 -11.50 -10.45
CA ILE A 660 -20.89 -12.95 -10.40
C ILE A 660 -19.70 -13.34 -11.26
N GLN A 661 -18.83 -14.18 -10.73
CA GLN A 661 -17.63 -14.66 -11.43
C GLN A 661 -17.58 -16.18 -11.35
N ARG A 662 -17.27 -16.84 -12.46
CA ARG A 662 -17.11 -18.30 -12.48
C ARG A 662 -15.62 -18.67 -12.39
N SER A 663 -15.33 -19.73 -11.65
CA SER A 663 -13.99 -20.33 -11.64
C SER A 663 -13.75 -21.17 -12.90
N ALA A 664 -12.48 -21.44 -13.19
CA ALA A 664 -12.10 -22.35 -14.25
C ALA A 664 -12.63 -23.77 -13.96
N ARG A 665 -13.09 -24.46 -15.02
CA ARG A 665 -13.59 -25.83 -14.90
C ARG A 665 -12.46 -26.76 -14.44
N VAL A 666 -12.73 -27.55 -13.40
CA VAL A 666 -11.87 -28.66 -12.98
C VAL A 666 -12.20 -29.88 -13.85
N ASP A 667 -11.17 -30.58 -14.31
CA ASP A 667 -11.35 -31.92 -14.90
C ASP A 667 -11.53 -32.94 -13.77
N ASN A 668 -12.47 -33.86 -13.90
CA ASN A 668 -12.81 -34.84 -12.83
C ASN A 668 -11.63 -35.76 -12.46
N SER A 669 -10.55 -35.76 -13.27
CA SER A 669 -9.32 -36.52 -13.05
C SER A 669 -8.23 -35.74 -12.29
N SER A 670 -8.37 -34.43 -12.13
CA SER A 670 -7.36 -33.55 -11.52
C SER A 670 -7.41 -33.60 -10.00
N LEU A 671 -6.24 -33.74 -9.37
CA LEU A 671 -6.05 -33.60 -7.92
C LEU A 671 -5.95 -32.13 -7.47
N ILE A 672 -5.85 -31.19 -8.43
CA ILE A 672 -5.74 -29.76 -8.17
C ILE A 672 -7.13 -29.13 -8.26
N ASP A 673 -7.50 -28.43 -7.19
CA ASP A 673 -8.74 -27.67 -7.08
C ASP A 673 -8.60 -26.28 -7.74
N ASN A 674 -9.36 -26.04 -8.81
CA ASN A 674 -9.38 -24.77 -9.55
C ASN A 674 -10.46 -23.79 -9.06
N TYR A 675 -11.14 -24.01 -7.92
CA TYR A 675 -12.18 -23.09 -7.43
C TYR A 675 -11.68 -21.66 -7.14
N ARG A 676 -10.35 -21.46 -7.03
CA ARG A 676 -9.72 -20.14 -6.84
C ARG A 676 -9.10 -19.56 -8.11
N VAL A 677 -9.19 -20.27 -9.24
CA VAL A 677 -8.67 -19.81 -10.52
C VAL A 677 -9.80 -19.16 -11.29
N PHE A 678 -9.76 -17.84 -11.41
CA PHE A 678 -10.77 -17.07 -12.14
C PHE A 678 -10.15 -16.44 -13.39
N LEU A 679 -10.77 -16.66 -14.56
CA LEU A 679 -10.32 -16.06 -15.82
C LEU A 679 -10.76 -14.59 -15.89
N ALA A 680 -9.95 -13.75 -16.54
CA ALA A 680 -10.10 -12.29 -16.50
C ALA A 680 -11.42 -11.77 -17.11
N LEU A 681 -12.08 -12.53 -17.98
CA LEU A 681 -13.33 -12.15 -18.66
C LEU A 681 -14.54 -12.99 -18.24
N ASP A 682 -14.37 -13.89 -17.26
CA ASP A 682 -15.39 -14.86 -16.84
C ASP A 682 -16.26 -14.31 -15.69
N PHE A 683 -16.73 -13.08 -15.85
CA PHE A 683 -17.63 -12.43 -14.89
C PHE A 683 -18.81 -11.76 -15.58
N LYS A 684 -19.89 -11.57 -14.82
CA LYS A 684 -21.07 -10.80 -15.22
C LYS A 684 -21.48 -9.86 -14.10
N ASP A 685 -21.68 -8.60 -14.45
CA ASP A 685 -22.21 -7.58 -13.54
C ASP A 685 -23.71 -7.41 -13.76
N LEU A 686 -24.48 -7.52 -12.68
CA LEU A 686 -25.91 -7.21 -12.69
C LEU A 686 -26.15 -5.69 -12.53
N PRO A 687 -27.32 -5.18 -12.96
CA PRO A 687 -27.69 -3.78 -12.79
C PRO A 687 -27.54 -3.30 -11.35
N ARG A 688 -26.83 -2.17 -11.15
CA ARG A 688 -26.52 -1.63 -9.81
C ARG A 688 -27.73 -1.02 -9.09
N ASN A 689 -28.81 -0.73 -9.82
CA ASN A 689 -30.04 -0.12 -9.31
C ASN A 689 -30.97 -1.09 -8.57
N ARG A 690 -30.61 -2.39 -8.47
CA ARG A 690 -31.40 -3.42 -7.74
C ARG A 690 -30.77 -3.86 -6.41
N GLY A 691 -29.80 -3.10 -5.92
CA GLY A 691 -29.05 -3.40 -4.70
C GLY A 691 -28.04 -4.54 -4.85
N GLY A 692 -27.46 -4.98 -3.73
CA GLY A 692 -26.43 -6.03 -3.72
C GLY A 692 -26.96 -7.43 -4.02
N LEU A 693 -26.10 -8.34 -4.45
CA LEU A 693 -26.38 -9.76 -4.62
C LEU A 693 -26.36 -10.47 -3.26
N TRP A 694 -27.44 -11.16 -2.92
CA TRP A 694 -27.60 -11.90 -1.65
C TRP A 694 -27.48 -13.41 -1.82
N LYS A 695 -27.98 -13.97 -2.93
CA LYS A 695 -27.96 -15.43 -3.13
C LYS A 695 -27.87 -15.83 -4.60
N LEU A 696 -27.15 -16.93 -4.83
CA LEU A 696 -27.13 -17.64 -6.10
C LEU A 696 -27.82 -18.99 -5.91
N VAL A 697 -28.79 -19.28 -6.77
CA VAL A 697 -29.60 -20.49 -6.67
C VAL A 697 -29.69 -21.13 -8.04
N THR A 698 -29.59 -22.46 -8.10
CA THR A 698 -29.81 -23.20 -9.34
C THR A 698 -31.11 -23.98 -9.21
N PHE A 699 -32.02 -23.79 -10.16
CA PHE A 699 -33.32 -24.46 -10.22
C PHE A 699 -33.77 -24.52 -11.68
N ASN A 700 -34.44 -25.59 -12.10
CA ASN A 700 -34.84 -25.81 -13.50
C ASN A 700 -33.71 -25.64 -14.54
N ASN A 701 -32.50 -26.10 -14.20
CA ASN A 701 -31.30 -25.99 -15.07
C ASN A 701 -30.92 -24.54 -15.46
N LEU A 702 -31.43 -23.55 -14.72
CA LEU A 702 -31.09 -22.14 -14.84
C LEU A 702 -30.44 -21.65 -13.55
N LEU A 703 -29.53 -20.70 -13.68
CA LEU A 703 -29.00 -19.93 -12.55
C LEU A 703 -29.92 -18.73 -12.29
N TYR A 704 -30.41 -18.64 -11.06
CA TYR A 704 -31.13 -17.52 -10.48
C TYR A 704 -30.19 -16.71 -9.59
N MET A 705 -30.24 -15.39 -9.75
CA MET A 705 -29.37 -14.44 -9.09
C MET A 705 -30.25 -13.45 -8.34
N HIS A 706 -30.24 -13.56 -7.02
CA HIS A 706 -31.16 -12.82 -6.16
C HIS A 706 -30.48 -11.59 -5.57
N THR A 707 -30.96 -10.42 -5.96
CA THR A 707 -30.53 -9.11 -5.46
C THR A 707 -31.48 -8.58 -4.38
N GLU A 708 -31.13 -7.48 -3.71
CA GLU A 708 -31.96 -6.86 -2.66
C GLU A 708 -33.37 -6.54 -3.14
N ASP A 709 -33.52 -6.07 -4.38
CA ASP A 709 -34.79 -5.56 -4.89
C ASP A 709 -35.39 -6.44 -6.00
N SER A 710 -34.63 -7.38 -6.59
CA SER A 710 -35.11 -8.14 -7.75
C SER A 710 -34.45 -9.51 -7.91
N LEU A 711 -35.14 -10.40 -8.64
CA LEU A 711 -34.67 -11.72 -9.01
C LEU A 711 -34.35 -11.80 -10.51
N PHE A 712 -33.10 -12.10 -10.83
CA PHE A 712 -32.65 -12.32 -12.20
C PHE A 712 -32.52 -13.81 -12.52
N ARG A 713 -32.84 -14.22 -13.75
CA ARG A 713 -32.59 -15.58 -14.24
C ARG A 713 -31.73 -15.57 -15.51
N THR A 714 -30.83 -16.53 -15.60
CA THR A 714 -30.11 -16.81 -16.85
C THR A 714 -31.05 -17.39 -17.91
N LYS A 715 -30.71 -17.21 -19.18
CA LYS A 715 -31.44 -17.81 -20.31
C LYS A 715 -30.77 -19.13 -20.70
N GLY A 716 -31.56 -20.19 -20.76
CA GLY A 716 -31.11 -21.51 -21.22
C GLY A 716 -30.90 -21.54 -22.74
N LYS A 717 -30.43 -22.68 -23.27
CA LYS A 717 -30.39 -22.90 -24.71
C LYS A 717 -31.82 -22.96 -25.26
N GLU A 718 -32.20 -22.01 -26.09
CA GLU A 718 -33.48 -22.07 -26.80
C GLU A 718 -33.41 -23.18 -27.86
N SER A 719 -34.34 -24.14 -27.80
CA SER A 719 -34.53 -25.13 -28.84
C SER A 719 -35.61 -24.65 -29.81
N LEU A 720 -35.22 -24.44 -31.06
CA LEU A 720 -36.15 -24.20 -32.14
C LEU A 720 -36.58 -25.55 -32.70
N GLN A 721 -37.86 -25.87 -32.54
CA GLN A 721 -38.44 -27.06 -33.12
C GLN A 721 -38.75 -26.77 -34.60
N LEU A 722 -37.97 -27.37 -35.49
CA LEU A 722 -38.18 -27.26 -36.93
C LEU A 722 -39.40 -28.11 -37.32
N ALA A 723 -40.06 -27.74 -38.41
CA ALA A 723 -41.31 -28.37 -38.88
C ALA A 723 -41.17 -29.88 -39.19
N ASP A 724 -39.95 -30.40 -39.29
CA ASP A 724 -39.62 -31.81 -39.48
C ASP A 724 -39.46 -32.61 -38.16
N GLY A 725 -39.68 -31.98 -37.01
CA GLY A 725 -39.54 -32.59 -35.69
C GLY A 725 -38.10 -32.62 -35.15
N SER A 726 -37.12 -32.10 -35.89
CA SER A 726 -35.76 -31.92 -35.40
C SER A 726 -35.65 -30.68 -34.50
N GLN A 727 -34.93 -30.80 -33.39
CA GLN A 727 -34.66 -29.69 -32.48
C GLN A 727 -33.28 -29.12 -32.79
N SER A 728 -33.24 -27.86 -33.24
CA SER A 728 -32.00 -27.10 -33.43
C SER A 728 -31.78 -26.19 -32.22
N PHE A 729 -30.61 -26.26 -31.60
CA PHE A 729 -30.26 -25.42 -30.45
C PHE A 729 -29.60 -24.13 -30.96
N ILE A 730 -30.19 -22.96 -30.69
CA ILE A 730 -29.60 -21.66 -31.02
C ILE A 730 -28.90 -21.10 -29.77
N GLY A 731 -27.58 -20.98 -29.83
CA GLY A 731 -26.74 -20.36 -28.80
C GLY A 731 -25.50 -21.15 -28.43
N SER A 732 -24.33 -20.49 -28.40
CA SER A 732 -23.10 -21.05 -27.84
C SER A 732 -23.27 -21.21 -26.32
N GLY A 733 -23.08 -22.43 -25.82
CA GLY A 733 -23.42 -22.89 -24.47
C GLY A 733 -22.63 -22.30 -23.30
N ASP A 734 -22.41 -20.99 -23.26
CA ASP A 734 -21.80 -20.29 -22.14
C ASP A 734 -22.84 -19.43 -21.39
N ILE A 735 -22.95 -19.64 -20.07
CA ILE A 735 -23.92 -19.07 -19.11
C ILE A 735 -23.91 -17.54 -19.04
N PHE A 736 -22.82 -16.87 -19.42
CA PHE A 736 -22.71 -15.39 -19.42
C PHE A 736 -22.73 -14.77 -20.82
N THR A 737 -22.98 -15.56 -21.87
CA THR A 737 -23.08 -15.04 -23.24
C THR A 737 -24.29 -14.12 -23.41
N GLN A 738 -25.40 -14.45 -22.73
CA GLN A 738 -26.62 -13.67 -22.75
C GLN A 738 -26.81 -12.95 -21.42
N ASP A 739 -27.38 -11.75 -21.50
CA ASP A 739 -27.75 -10.99 -20.31
C ASP A 739 -28.87 -11.72 -19.55
N PRO A 740 -28.72 -11.88 -18.22
CA PRO A 740 -29.81 -12.36 -17.38
C PRO A 740 -31.04 -11.47 -17.49
N ASP A 741 -32.22 -12.10 -17.44
CA ASP A 741 -33.49 -11.39 -17.48
C ASP A 741 -34.04 -11.18 -16.06
N GLU A 742 -34.61 -10.01 -15.82
CA GLU A 742 -35.30 -9.68 -14.57
C GLU A 742 -36.72 -10.27 -14.61
N MET A 743 -37.09 -11.08 -13.61
CA MET A 743 -38.36 -11.81 -13.61
C MET A 743 -39.59 -10.89 -13.62
N VAL A 744 -39.51 -9.77 -12.89
CA VAL A 744 -40.56 -8.75 -12.81
C VAL A 744 -39.90 -7.38 -12.94
N GLN A 745 -40.13 -6.70 -14.04
CA GLN A 745 -39.54 -5.39 -14.32
C GLN A 745 -40.45 -4.28 -13.80
N THR A 746 -40.09 -3.69 -12.66
CA THR A 746 -40.70 -2.46 -12.15
C THR A 746 -39.63 -1.39 -11.96
N GLU A 747 -40.01 -0.12 -11.88
CA GLU A 747 -39.06 0.98 -11.67
C GLU A 747 -38.30 0.81 -10.33
N SER A 748 -39.04 0.46 -9.26
CA SER A 748 -38.51 0.27 -7.91
C SER A 748 -37.92 -1.12 -7.63
N GLY A 749 -38.01 -2.07 -8.57
CA GLY A 749 -37.71 -3.49 -8.32
C GLY A 749 -38.87 -4.23 -7.63
N HIS A 750 -39.00 -5.53 -7.89
CA HIS A 750 -39.99 -6.38 -7.24
C HIS A 750 -39.47 -7.80 -7.02
N GLY A 751 -39.72 -8.37 -5.84
CA GLY A 751 -39.36 -9.75 -5.52
C GLY A 751 -37.88 -9.93 -5.28
N GLY A 752 -37.28 -9.00 -4.53
CA GLY A 752 -35.93 -9.14 -4.00
C GLY A 752 -35.87 -9.93 -2.69
N THR A 753 -34.67 -10.07 -2.14
CA THR A 753 -34.45 -10.69 -0.82
C THR A 753 -33.42 -9.93 -0.03
N ASN A 754 -33.69 -9.78 1.27
CA ASN A 754 -32.72 -9.30 2.26
C ASN A 754 -32.31 -10.43 3.21
N SER A 755 -32.68 -11.68 2.89
CA SER A 755 -32.41 -12.84 3.73
C SER A 755 -31.66 -13.96 3.00
N GLN A 756 -30.54 -14.40 3.57
CA GLN A 756 -29.78 -15.55 3.09
C GLN A 756 -30.45 -16.88 3.48
N TRP A 757 -31.11 -16.93 4.65
CA TRP A 757 -31.59 -18.15 5.30
C TRP A 757 -33.05 -18.50 4.98
N VAL A 758 -33.87 -17.55 4.53
CA VAL A 758 -35.25 -17.83 4.07
C VAL A 758 -35.29 -18.46 2.69
N SER A 759 -34.34 -18.11 1.84
CA SER A 759 -34.31 -18.54 0.45
C SER A 759 -34.10 -20.06 0.35
N LEU A 760 -35.11 -20.83 -0.07
CA LEU A 760 -35.01 -22.29 -0.18
C LEU A 760 -35.53 -22.79 -1.53
N VAL A 761 -34.90 -23.83 -2.06
CA VAL A 761 -35.41 -24.57 -3.22
C VAL A 761 -36.08 -25.83 -2.71
N CYS A 762 -37.35 -26.01 -3.04
CA CYS A 762 -38.12 -27.21 -2.72
C CYS A 762 -38.74 -27.82 -3.99
N LYS A 763 -39.40 -28.96 -3.84
CA LYS A 763 -40.09 -29.65 -4.96
C LYS A 763 -41.11 -28.76 -5.69
N HIS A 764 -41.61 -27.71 -5.04
CA HIS A 764 -42.63 -26.82 -5.56
C HIS A 764 -42.08 -25.55 -6.21
N GLY A 765 -40.78 -25.26 -6.09
CA GLY A 765 -40.17 -24.04 -6.62
C GLY A 765 -39.14 -23.41 -5.67
N TYR A 766 -38.80 -22.16 -5.94
CA TYR A 766 -37.90 -21.35 -5.14
C TYR A 766 -38.71 -20.39 -4.25
N PHE A 767 -38.61 -20.55 -2.93
CA PHE A 767 -39.31 -19.73 -1.95
C PHE A 767 -38.39 -18.64 -1.40
N CYS A 768 -38.91 -17.43 -1.28
CA CYS A 768 -38.17 -16.26 -0.80
C CYS A 768 -39.06 -15.21 -0.14
N LEU A 769 -38.45 -14.33 0.65
CA LEU A 769 -39.11 -13.24 1.38
C LEU A 769 -38.52 -11.91 0.89
N ASP A 770 -39.40 -11.02 0.45
CA ASP A 770 -39.10 -9.62 0.18
C ASP A 770 -39.45 -8.80 1.43
N TYR A 771 -38.41 -8.44 2.17
CA TYR A 771 -38.56 -7.72 3.43
C TYR A 771 -39.11 -6.30 3.22
N ARG A 772 -38.59 -5.58 2.21
CA ARG A 772 -38.95 -4.17 1.94
C ARG A 772 -40.43 -4.02 1.59
N ASN A 773 -40.94 -4.91 0.75
CA ASN A 773 -42.35 -4.92 0.41
C ASN A 773 -43.22 -5.67 1.43
N SER A 774 -42.60 -6.33 2.43
CA SER A 774 -43.26 -7.20 3.41
C SER A 774 -44.11 -8.29 2.75
N LYS A 775 -43.54 -8.94 1.73
CA LYS A 775 -44.22 -9.95 0.89
C LYS A 775 -43.41 -11.24 0.82
N VAL A 776 -44.13 -12.34 0.69
CA VAL A 776 -43.53 -13.67 0.55
C VAL A 776 -43.85 -14.19 -0.85
N PHE A 777 -42.84 -14.75 -1.52
CA PHE A 777 -42.94 -15.22 -2.89
C PHE A 777 -42.59 -16.70 -3.02
N LEU A 778 -43.31 -17.38 -3.92
CA LEU A 778 -42.96 -18.70 -4.42
C LEU A 778 -42.75 -18.62 -5.93
N VAL A 779 -41.51 -18.83 -6.37
CA VAL A 779 -41.10 -18.74 -7.77
C VAL A 779 -41.15 -20.14 -8.39
N LYS A 780 -42.03 -20.32 -9.38
CA LYS A 780 -42.11 -21.54 -10.21
C LYS A 780 -41.59 -21.19 -11.61
N ASP A 781 -42.49 -21.04 -12.57
CA ASP A 781 -42.20 -20.47 -13.89
C ASP A 781 -42.23 -18.92 -13.88
N GLN A 782 -43.09 -18.40 -13.01
CA GLN A 782 -43.29 -17.00 -12.69
C GLN A 782 -43.21 -16.81 -11.17
N MET A 783 -43.13 -15.56 -10.74
CA MET A 783 -43.12 -15.19 -9.33
C MET A 783 -44.55 -15.05 -8.80
N TYR A 784 -44.94 -15.89 -7.85
CA TYR A 784 -46.26 -15.84 -7.23
C TYR A 784 -46.18 -15.20 -5.84
N ASP A 785 -46.96 -14.15 -5.62
CA ASP A 785 -47.15 -13.53 -4.30
C ASP A 785 -48.07 -14.42 -3.45
N ILE A 786 -47.48 -15.19 -2.54
CA ILE A 786 -48.23 -16.07 -1.62
C ILE A 786 -48.70 -15.31 -0.38
N SER A 787 -48.19 -14.11 -0.11
CA SER A 787 -48.69 -13.28 1.00
C SER A 787 -50.10 -12.74 0.70
N ALA A 788 -50.40 -12.48 -0.58
CA ALA A 788 -51.74 -12.12 -1.05
C ALA A 788 -52.81 -13.20 -0.79
N MET A 789 -52.40 -14.44 -0.44
CA MET A 789 -53.30 -15.56 -0.11
C MET A 789 -53.78 -15.50 1.34
N GLY A 790 -54.28 -14.33 1.77
CA GLY A 790 -55.00 -14.14 3.05
C GLY A 790 -54.23 -13.46 4.18
N LEU A 791 -52.89 -13.47 4.18
CA LEU A 791 -52.07 -12.91 5.27
C LEU A 791 -51.33 -11.61 4.90
N GLN A 792 -51.72 -10.93 3.83
CA GLN A 792 -50.99 -9.76 3.31
C GLN A 792 -50.87 -8.63 4.34
N ASP A 793 -51.98 -8.25 4.98
CA ASP A 793 -51.97 -7.19 5.99
C ASP A 793 -51.22 -7.63 7.26
N TRP A 794 -51.36 -8.89 7.66
CA TRP A 794 -50.63 -9.44 8.80
C TRP A 794 -49.12 -9.43 8.59
N PHE A 795 -48.65 -9.83 7.41
CA PHE A 795 -47.23 -9.79 7.07
C PHE A 795 -46.68 -8.35 7.03
N ARG A 796 -47.45 -7.40 6.50
CA ARG A 796 -47.07 -5.98 6.50
C ARG A 796 -46.81 -5.44 7.91
N ASP A 797 -47.59 -5.89 8.89
CA ASP A 797 -47.49 -5.39 10.27
C ASP A 797 -46.48 -6.19 11.12
N ASN A 798 -46.21 -7.47 10.79
CA ASN A 798 -45.39 -8.38 11.63
C ASN A 798 -44.01 -8.73 11.07
N ILE A 799 -43.72 -8.44 9.79
CA ILE A 799 -42.38 -8.60 9.21
C ILE A 799 -41.38 -7.58 9.78
N PRO A 800 -41.68 -6.26 9.85
CA PRO A 800 -40.71 -5.27 10.34
C PRO A 800 -40.16 -5.59 11.74
N TYR A 801 -38.86 -5.41 11.98
CA TYR A 801 -38.28 -5.66 13.31
C TYR A 801 -38.61 -4.55 14.30
N THR A 802 -38.86 -4.92 15.56
CA THR A 802 -39.17 -3.95 16.62
C THR A 802 -38.00 -3.00 16.89
N LEU A 803 -36.75 -3.44 16.64
CA LEU A 803 -35.53 -2.67 16.88
C LEU A 803 -35.19 -1.63 15.80
N GLU A 804 -35.88 -1.62 14.65
CA GLU A 804 -35.59 -0.66 13.57
C GLU A 804 -35.77 0.78 14.04
N GLN A 805 -36.80 1.04 14.84
CA GLN A 805 -37.08 2.35 15.42
C GLN A 805 -35.96 2.85 16.35
N TYR A 806 -35.05 1.97 16.79
CA TYR A 806 -33.91 2.29 17.66
C TYR A 806 -32.56 2.26 16.93
N GLY A 807 -32.55 2.13 15.60
CA GLY A 807 -31.35 2.21 14.77
C GLY A 807 -30.86 0.88 14.21
N LEU A 808 -31.62 -0.22 14.34
CA LEU A 808 -31.33 -1.45 13.60
C LEU A 808 -31.57 -1.21 12.09
N PRO A 809 -30.62 -1.55 11.19
CA PRO A 809 -30.83 -1.45 9.76
C PRO A 809 -31.93 -2.39 9.27
N ALA A 810 -32.80 -1.91 8.38
CA ALA A 810 -33.91 -2.71 7.83
C ALA A 810 -33.48 -3.91 6.98
N ASN A 811 -32.22 -3.97 6.54
CA ASN A 811 -31.65 -5.11 5.80
C ASN A 811 -30.81 -6.04 6.69
N PHE A 812 -30.97 -5.94 8.01
CA PHE A 812 -30.23 -6.78 8.95
C PHE A 812 -30.87 -8.16 9.08
N ASP A 813 -30.13 -9.21 8.73
CA ASP A 813 -30.56 -10.59 8.92
C ASP A 813 -29.40 -11.41 9.47
N ASN A 814 -29.52 -11.83 10.73
CA ASN A 814 -28.55 -12.67 11.40
C ASN A 814 -29.21 -13.48 12.53
N ASN A 815 -29.78 -14.63 12.15
CA ASN A 815 -30.42 -15.54 13.11
C ASN A 815 -29.50 -15.97 14.26
N ILE A 816 -28.17 -15.93 14.10
CA ILE A 816 -27.22 -16.34 15.16
C ILE A 816 -27.34 -15.43 16.39
N ILE A 817 -27.54 -14.13 16.19
CA ILE A 817 -27.73 -13.19 17.30
C ILE A 817 -29.19 -13.16 17.81
N GLY A 818 -30.10 -13.86 17.12
CA GLY A 818 -31.52 -13.93 17.43
C GLY A 818 -32.39 -12.87 16.74
N VAL A 819 -31.88 -12.20 15.70
CA VAL A 819 -32.67 -11.28 14.86
C VAL A 819 -32.49 -11.67 13.40
N GLY A 820 -33.54 -12.16 12.76
CA GLY A 820 -33.44 -12.67 11.40
C GLY A 820 -34.67 -13.43 10.95
N PHE A 821 -34.65 -13.87 9.69
CA PHE A 821 -35.64 -14.81 9.17
C PHE A 821 -34.96 -16.08 8.69
N HIS A 822 -35.63 -17.21 8.81
CA HIS A 822 -35.19 -18.45 8.21
C HIS A 822 -36.40 -19.30 7.82
N ALA A 823 -36.19 -20.19 6.85
CA ALA A 823 -37.26 -21.07 6.39
C ALA A 823 -36.72 -22.47 6.07
N THR A 824 -37.61 -23.45 6.15
CA THR A 824 -37.30 -24.84 5.83
C THR A 824 -38.49 -25.50 5.14
N TYR A 825 -38.22 -26.61 4.44
CA TYR A 825 -39.24 -27.43 3.83
C TYR A 825 -39.36 -28.75 4.58
N ASP A 826 -40.56 -29.05 5.04
CA ASP A 826 -40.91 -30.29 5.71
C ASP A 826 -41.41 -31.29 4.67
N GLU A 827 -40.53 -32.21 4.23
CA GLU A 827 -40.85 -33.22 3.20
C GLU A 827 -41.97 -34.17 3.63
N ARG A 828 -42.13 -34.40 4.93
CA ARG A 828 -43.10 -35.37 5.46
C ARG A 828 -44.53 -34.84 5.41
N PHE A 829 -44.71 -33.58 5.79
CA PHE A 829 -46.01 -32.92 5.83
C PHE A 829 -46.24 -31.98 4.64
N ASN A 830 -45.35 -31.98 3.65
CA ASN A 830 -45.42 -31.17 2.43
C ASN A 830 -45.69 -29.67 2.68
N ARG A 831 -45.02 -29.09 3.67
CA ARG A 831 -45.22 -27.69 4.06
C ARG A 831 -43.91 -26.91 4.11
N ILE A 832 -43.99 -25.62 3.83
CA ILE A 832 -42.90 -24.67 4.01
C ILE A 832 -43.13 -23.96 5.35
N LEU A 833 -42.10 -23.90 6.18
CA LEU A 833 -42.12 -23.17 7.44
C LEU A 833 -41.28 -21.91 7.30
N LEU A 834 -41.83 -20.78 7.71
CA LEU A 834 -41.16 -19.48 7.77
C LEU A 834 -41.16 -19.02 9.23
N THR A 835 -39.97 -18.71 9.74
CA THR A 835 -39.78 -18.25 11.12
C THR A 835 -39.07 -16.91 11.14
N LYS A 836 -39.58 -15.99 11.96
CA LYS A 836 -38.93 -14.76 12.37
C LYS A 836 -38.36 -14.92 13.78
N ASN A 837 -37.08 -14.61 13.93
CA ASN A 837 -36.45 -14.35 15.22
C ASN A 837 -36.36 -12.83 15.39
N ASP A 838 -36.83 -12.29 16.51
CA ASP A 838 -36.79 -10.87 16.83
C ASP A 838 -36.41 -10.64 18.30
N LEU A 839 -35.98 -9.43 18.63
CA LEU A 839 -35.59 -9.03 19.96
C LEU A 839 -36.35 -7.76 20.35
N VAL A 840 -37.06 -7.79 21.48
CA VAL A 840 -37.78 -6.61 22.01
C VAL A 840 -36.92 -5.92 23.08
N PRO A 841 -36.78 -4.58 23.04
CA PRO A 841 -36.06 -3.86 24.07
C PRO A 841 -36.69 -3.98 25.46
N THR A 842 -35.86 -4.12 26.49
CA THR A 842 -36.29 -4.04 27.90
C THR A 842 -36.31 -2.59 28.39
N LYS A 843 -36.90 -2.35 29.58
CA LYS A 843 -36.85 -1.03 30.23
C LYS A 843 -35.43 -0.49 30.40
N LYS A 844 -34.47 -1.37 30.72
CA LYS A 844 -33.04 -1.02 30.84
C LYS A 844 -32.46 -0.51 29.50
N PHE A 845 -32.85 -1.12 28.38
CA PHE A 845 -32.46 -0.61 27.05
C PHE A 845 -33.01 0.80 26.83
N PHE A 846 -34.27 1.06 27.15
CA PHE A 846 -34.85 2.40 26.96
C PHE A 846 -34.16 3.48 27.80
N GLU A 847 -33.79 3.16 29.03
CA GLU A 847 -33.05 4.07 29.90
C GLU A 847 -31.67 4.40 29.32
N ALA A 848 -30.91 3.38 28.89
CA ALA A 848 -29.58 3.56 28.30
C ALA A 848 -29.60 4.16 26.89
N TYR A 849 -30.64 3.89 26.10
CA TYR A 849 -30.81 4.46 24.75
C TYR A 849 -31.17 5.95 24.81
N LYS A 850 -32.05 6.36 25.74
CA LYS A 850 -32.38 7.79 25.94
C LYS A 850 -31.20 8.62 26.43
N ALA A 851 -30.21 7.98 27.04
CA ALA A 851 -28.98 8.63 27.49
C ALA A 851 -27.99 8.93 26.34
N TYR A 852 -28.24 8.39 25.14
CA TYR A 852 -27.45 8.69 23.95
C TYR A 852 -27.80 10.07 23.39
N GLU A 853 -26.79 10.93 23.25
CA GLU A 853 -26.91 12.26 22.65
C GLU A 853 -25.88 12.41 21.52
N SER A 854 -26.29 13.06 20.42
CA SER A 854 -25.44 13.23 19.24
C SER A 854 -24.29 14.21 19.49
N ASP A 855 -24.53 15.20 20.34
CA ASP A 855 -23.55 16.18 20.81
C ASP A 855 -22.60 15.55 21.84
N ASP A 856 -21.33 15.40 21.49
CA ASP A 856 -20.29 14.79 22.34
C ASP A 856 -20.20 15.47 23.72
N SER A 857 -20.50 16.78 23.81
CA SER A 857 -20.41 17.56 25.05
C SER A 857 -21.54 17.31 26.06
N LYS A 858 -22.63 16.67 25.60
CA LYS A 858 -23.85 16.36 26.39
C LYS A 858 -24.10 14.86 26.53
N ARG A 859 -23.22 14.05 25.95
CA ARG A 859 -23.36 12.59 25.95
C ARG A 859 -23.14 12.04 27.35
N SER A 860 -24.07 11.19 27.80
CA SER A 860 -23.97 10.48 29.08
C SER A 860 -22.72 9.60 29.14
N ALA A 861 -22.21 9.36 30.35
CA ALA A 861 -21.12 8.41 30.61
C ALA A 861 -21.51 6.96 30.23
N ASP A 862 -22.81 6.64 30.29
CA ASP A 862 -23.38 5.33 30.00
C ASP A 862 -24.52 5.48 28.99
N TYR A 863 -24.39 4.83 27.83
CA TYR A 863 -25.42 4.83 26.79
C TYR A 863 -25.33 3.62 25.85
N VAL A 864 -26.43 3.34 25.14
CA VAL A 864 -26.50 2.28 24.13
C VAL A 864 -26.73 2.87 22.75
N LYS A 865 -26.00 2.38 21.75
CA LYS A 865 -26.26 2.68 20.33
C LYS A 865 -25.94 1.49 19.43
N TRP A 866 -26.51 1.53 18.23
CA TRP A 866 -26.11 0.63 17.15
C TRP A 866 -24.67 0.93 16.70
N ASP A 867 -23.81 -0.09 16.65
CA ASP A 867 -22.43 0.03 16.18
C ASP A 867 -22.31 -0.56 14.77
N GLU A 868 -22.12 0.31 13.77
CA GLU A 868 -22.08 -0.09 12.35
C GLU A 868 -20.90 -1.00 11.98
N GLU A 869 -19.79 -0.92 12.73
CA GLU A 869 -18.60 -1.75 12.50
C GLU A 869 -18.86 -3.19 12.96
N ARG A 870 -19.50 -3.36 14.12
CA ARG A 870 -19.80 -4.66 14.72
C ARG A 870 -21.13 -5.25 14.32
N LYS A 871 -21.99 -4.48 13.65
CA LYS A 871 -23.35 -4.87 13.23
C LYS A 871 -24.18 -5.44 14.37
N GLN A 872 -24.13 -4.77 15.53
CA GLN A 872 -24.89 -5.10 16.73
C GLN A 872 -25.04 -3.88 17.64
N PHE A 873 -25.99 -3.93 18.58
CA PHE A 873 -26.07 -2.92 19.64
C PHE A 873 -24.90 -3.09 20.63
N VAL A 874 -24.32 -1.97 21.02
CA VAL A 874 -23.17 -1.91 21.93
C VAL A 874 -23.49 -0.98 23.08
N HIS A 875 -23.21 -1.45 24.29
CA HIS A 875 -23.22 -0.63 25.49
C HIS A 875 -21.86 0.07 25.62
N TYR A 876 -21.91 1.40 25.73
CA TYR A 876 -20.76 2.27 25.93
C TYR A 876 -20.72 2.69 27.39
N TYR A 877 -19.65 2.31 28.09
CA TYR A 877 -19.38 2.67 29.48
C TYR A 877 -18.08 3.47 29.55
N ALA A 878 -18.12 4.69 30.09
CA ALA A 878 -16.94 5.54 30.20
C ALA A 878 -15.93 4.96 31.21
N LEU A 879 -14.65 4.85 30.81
CA LEU A 879 -13.58 4.46 31.72
C LEU A 879 -12.95 5.71 32.34
N ASN A 880 -12.94 5.80 33.67
CA ASN A 880 -12.16 6.82 34.39
C ASN A 880 -10.67 6.59 34.12
N TYR A 881 -10.05 7.44 33.29
CA TYR A 881 -8.60 7.48 33.15
C TYR A 881 -8.10 8.86 33.60
N ASP A 882 -7.56 8.92 34.81
CA ASP A 882 -6.70 10.01 35.26
C ASP A 882 -5.26 9.74 34.75
N PRO A 883 -4.70 10.54 33.82
CA PRO A 883 -3.38 10.31 33.27
C PRO A 883 -2.23 10.49 34.28
N GLU A 884 -2.45 11.20 35.40
CA GLU A 884 -1.37 11.55 36.33
C GLU A 884 -1.16 10.52 37.43
N SER A 885 -2.16 9.67 37.74
CA SER A 885 -2.10 8.78 38.91
C SER A 885 -2.18 7.28 38.60
N GLY A 886 -2.32 6.87 37.33
CA GLY A 886 -2.21 5.46 36.95
C GLY A 886 -3.22 4.54 37.65
N GLY A 887 -4.41 5.05 37.99
CA GLY A 887 -5.51 4.32 38.61
C GLY A 887 -6.86 5.04 38.48
N PRO A 888 -7.99 4.37 38.75
CA PRO A 888 -9.33 4.95 38.57
C PRO A 888 -9.59 6.06 39.62
N GLY A 889 -9.43 7.32 39.21
CA GLY A 889 -9.68 8.50 40.03
C GLY A 889 -11.18 8.77 40.27
N THR A 890 -11.53 9.21 41.48
CA THR A 890 -12.91 9.34 41.99
C THR A 890 -13.43 10.78 42.07
N ASN A 891 -12.99 11.71 41.21
CA ASN A 891 -13.44 13.10 41.29
C ASN A 891 -14.04 13.59 39.97
N PHE A 892 -15.36 13.78 39.97
CA PHE A 892 -16.11 14.40 38.89
C PHE A 892 -15.83 15.91 38.84
N THR A 893 -15.07 16.37 37.83
CA THR A 893 -15.10 17.77 37.39
C THR A 893 -15.76 17.86 36.03
N THR A 894 -16.66 18.82 35.90
CA THR A 894 -17.70 18.97 34.86
C THR A 894 -17.23 19.34 33.45
N ASP A 895 -15.99 18.99 33.08
CA ASP A 895 -15.45 19.23 31.74
C ASP A 895 -15.35 17.88 31.00
N LEU A 896 -16.48 17.48 30.41
CA LEU A 896 -16.69 16.17 29.77
C LEU A 896 -15.95 16.05 28.43
N ASN A 897 -14.64 15.82 28.47
CA ASN A 897 -13.91 15.21 27.36
C ASN A 897 -13.66 13.74 27.68
N PHE A 898 -14.68 12.90 27.49
CA PHE A 898 -14.54 11.45 27.66
C PHE A 898 -13.65 10.87 26.56
N VAL A 899 -12.37 10.62 26.88
CA VAL A 899 -11.39 10.15 25.89
C VAL A 899 -11.48 8.63 25.65
N ASN A 900 -12.01 7.85 26.60
CA ASN A 900 -12.04 6.38 26.51
C ASN A 900 -13.39 5.77 26.97
N PHE A 901 -14.05 5.04 26.06
CA PHE A 901 -15.22 4.20 26.36
C PHE A 901 -14.88 2.72 26.21
N GLN A 902 -15.31 1.89 27.15
CA GLN A 902 -15.38 0.45 26.96
C GLN A 902 -16.64 0.11 26.16
N LYS A 903 -16.46 -0.67 25.10
CA LYS A 903 -17.54 -1.17 24.24
C LYS A 903 -17.88 -2.61 24.62
N ILE A 904 -19.10 -2.84 25.10
CA ILE A 904 -19.59 -4.20 25.42
C ILE A 904 -20.65 -4.57 24.37
N PRO A 905 -20.35 -5.54 23.47
CA PRO A 905 -21.33 -6.07 22.53
C PRO A 905 -22.49 -6.75 23.27
N MET A 906 -23.71 -6.31 22.97
CA MET A 906 -24.89 -6.78 23.68
C MET A 906 -25.35 -8.12 23.10
N GLY A 907 -25.53 -9.13 23.95
CA GLY A 907 -25.93 -10.49 23.55
C GLY A 907 -24.82 -11.56 23.64
N TRP A 908 -23.60 -11.20 24.02
CA TRP A 908 -22.53 -12.16 24.38
C TRP A 908 -22.51 -12.46 25.90
N GLU A 909 -23.33 -11.78 26.69
CA GLU A 909 -23.24 -11.85 28.14
C GLU A 909 -23.73 -13.22 28.64
N THR A 910 -22.83 -13.96 29.29
CA THR A 910 -23.17 -15.22 29.97
C THR A 910 -23.93 -14.89 31.26
N ASP A 911 -25.26 -14.96 31.23
CA ASP A 911 -26.01 -15.09 32.47
C ASP A 911 -25.95 -16.55 32.91
N THR A 912 -25.13 -16.83 33.93
CA THR A 912 -25.08 -18.16 34.54
C THR A 912 -26.24 -18.39 35.53
N ASN A 913 -27.08 -17.39 35.82
CA ASN A 913 -27.94 -17.38 36.99
C ASN A 913 -29.43 -17.07 36.73
N ASN A 914 -29.88 -16.77 35.51
CA ASN A 914 -31.29 -16.46 35.20
C ASN A 914 -31.87 -15.40 36.17
N ASP A 915 -31.09 -14.39 36.55
CA ASP A 915 -31.56 -13.33 37.44
C ASP A 915 -32.22 -12.21 36.60
N PRO A 916 -33.55 -11.97 36.74
CA PRO A 916 -34.22 -10.88 36.03
C PRO A 916 -33.68 -9.48 36.40
N ASN A 917 -32.88 -9.36 37.46
CA ASN A 917 -32.17 -8.14 37.84
C ASN A 917 -30.70 -8.10 37.39
N SER A 918 -30.16 -9.17 36.80
CA SER A 918 -28.80 -9.21 36.26
C SER A 918 -28.54 -8.02 35.33
N LEU A 919 -27.33 -7.46 35.40
CA LEU A 919 -26.89 -6.26 34.66
C LEU A 919 -26.82 -6.48 33.12
N THR A 920 -27.26 -7.64 32.62
CA THR A 920 -26.91 -8.18 31.30
C THR A 920 -28.08 -8.49 30.35
N HIS A 921 -29.32 -8.06 30.65
CA HIS A 921 -30.48 -8.38 29.80
C HIS A 921 -31.18 -7.13 29.25
N TYR A 922 -30.66 -6.64 28.11
CA TYR A 922 -31.20 -5.51 27.38
C TYR A 922 -32.32 -5.87 26.39
N PHE A 923 -32.44 -7.16 26.05
CA PHE A 923 -33.42 -7.65 25.08
C PHE A 923 -34.14 -8.90 25.60
N THR A 924 -35.41 -9.03 25.22
CA THR A 924 -36.18 -10.28 25.36
C THR A 924 -36.40 -10.88 23.98
N SER A 925 -36.09 -12.17 23.80
CA SER A 925 -36.33 -12.87 22.53
C SER A 925 -37.82 -13.05 22.27
N THR A 926 -38.24 -12.72 21.06
CA THR A 926 -39.59 -12.93 20.53
C THR A 926 -39.51 -13.43 19.09
N GLY A 927 -40.64 -13.74 18.48
CA GLY A 927 -40.69 -14.21 17.12
C GLY A 927 -42.00 -14.89 16.77
N TRP A 928 -42.07 -15.42 15.57
CA TRP A 928 -43.23 -16.17 15.10
C TRP A 928 -42.82 -17.22 14.07
N THR A 929 -43.61 -18.28 13.98
CA THR A 929 -43.45 -19.34 12.98
C THR A 929 -44.78 -19.58 12.28
N VAL A 930 -44.77 -19.57 10.96
CA VAL A 930 -45.96 -19.84 10.12
C VAL A 930 -45.67 -20.92 9.09
N SER A 931 -46.66 -21.75 8.78
CA SER A 931 -46.56 -22.78 7.75
C SER A 931 -47.44 -22.49 6.54
N PHE A 932 -46.89 -22.66 5.35
CA PHE A 932 -47.57 -22.61 4.07
C PHE A 932 -47.62 -23.99 3.44
N ASP A 933 -48.79 -24.40 2.95
CA ASP A 933 -48.96 -25.63 2.16
C ASP A 933 -48.99 -25.28 0.67
N PRO A 934 -47.96 -25.67 -0.11
CA PRO A 934 -47.89 -25.35 -1.53
C PRO A 934 -48.82 -26.17 -2.43
N GLU A 935 -49.38 -27.29 -1.95
CA GLU A 935 -50.35 -28.10 -2.69
C GLU A 935 -51.75 -27.47 -2.59
N LEU A 936 -52.12 -26.99 -1.40
CA LEU A 936 -53.39 -26.28 -1.17
C LEU A 936 -53.33 -24.78 -1.49
N ASN A 937 -52.13 -24.20 -1.63
CA ASN A 937 -51.89 -22.76 -1.78
C ASN A 937 -52.54 -21.92 -0.67
N VAL A 938 -52.34 -22.34 0.58
CA VAL A 938 -52.90 -21.65 1.76
C VAL A 938 -51.90 -21.63 2.92
N TRP A 939 -51.91 -20.54 3.70
CA TRP A 939 -51.23 -20.50 5.00
C TRP A 939 -52.04 -21.31 6.00
N VAL A 940 -51.44 -22.38 6.53
CA VAL A 940 -52.15 -23.42 7.28
C VAL A 940 -52.21 -23.14 8.77
N SER A 941 -51.11 -22.69 9.37
CA SER A 941 -50.98 -22.63 10.83
C SER A 941 -49.94 -21.61 11.28
N PHE A 942 -50.26 -20.91 12.36
CA PHE A 942 -49.30 -20.29 13.26
C PHE A 942 -48.77 -21.35 14.22
N HIS A 943 -47.52 -21.23 14.67
CA HIS A 943 -46.89 -22.18 15.59
C HIS A 943 -46.28 -21.44 16.78
N ASP A 944 -46.51 -21.93 17.99
CA ASP A 944 -45.99 -21.32 19.23
C ASP A 944 -44.49 -21.47 19.43
N TYR A 945 -43.87 -22.39 18.69
CA TYR A 945 -42.44 -22.63 18.79
C TYR A 945 -41.68 -21.70 17.83
N VAL A 946 -40.67 -21.02 18.37
CA VAL A 946 -39.76 -20.18 17.61
C VAL A 946 -38.37 -20.82 17.66
N PRO A 947 -38.01 -21.60 16.62
CA PRO A 947 -36.72 -22.26 16.57
C PRO A 947 -35.60 -21.24 16.38
N TYR A 948 -34.45 -21.53 17.00
CA TYR A 948 -33.22 -20.79 16.72
C TYR A 948 -32.75 -21.02 15.28
N PHE A 949 -32.81 -22.28 14.83
CA PHE A 949 -32.49 -22.65 13.46
C PHE A 949 -33.11 -23.99 13.09
N TYR A 950 -33.39 -24.20 11.80
CA TYR A 950 -33.84 -25.48 11.27
C TYR A 950 -32.68 -26.28 10.69
N SER A 951 -32.76 -27.60 10.82
CA SER A 951 -31.95 -28.55 10.07
C SER A 951 -32.88 -29.62 9.52
N TYR A 952 -32.47 -30.38 8.52
CA TYR A 952 -33.30 -31.44 7.97
C TYR A 952 -32.45 -32.61 7.48
N THR A 953 -33.02 -33.80 7.59
CA THR A 953 -32.61 -34.96 6.80
C THR A 953 -33.65 -35.17 5.69
N ARG A 954 -33.43 -36.14 4.81
CA ARG A 954 -34.39 -36.46 3.74
C ARG A 954 -35.81 -36.68 4.26
N ASP A 955 -35.96 -37.30 5.42
CA ASP A 955 -37.28 -37.74 5.91
C ASP A 955 -37.76 -36.98 7.16
N THR A 956 -36.96 -36.08 7.73
CA THR A 956 -37.28 -35.46 9.03
C THR A 956 -36.73 -34.05 9.14
N MET A 957 -37.62 -33.12 9.49
CA MET A 957 -37.24 -31.77 9.90
C MET A 957 -36.84 -31.76 11.38
N LEU A 958 -35.71 -31.11 11.66
CA LEU A 958 -35.13 -30.89 12.96
C LEU A 958 -35.11 -29.39 13.29
N SER A 959 -35.20 -29.06 14.56
CA SER A 959 -35.08 -27.69 15.05
C SER A 959 -34.16 -27.60 16.24
N LEU A 960 -33.46 -26.47 16.34
CA LEU A 960 -32.53 -26.14 17.41
C LEU A 960 -33.15 -25.06 18.29
N GLN A 961 -32.92 -25.14 19.60
CA GLN A 961 -33.34 -24.12 20.56
C GLN A 961 -32.11 -23.37 21.09
N LYS A 962 -32.22 -22.05 21.22
CA LYS A 962 -31.12 -21.21 21.70
C LYS A 962 -30.79 -21.58 23.15
N GLY A 963 -29.52 -21.88 23.43
CA GLY A 963 -29.04 -22.19 24.78
C GLY A 963 -29.27 -23.64 25.25
N ASP A 964 -29.87 -24.50 24.42
CA ASP A 964 -30.01 -25.93 24.69
C ASP A 964 -29.10 -26.75 23.75
N TYR A 965 -28.57 -27.86 24.25
CA TYR A 965 -27.77 -28.82 23.49
C TYR A 965 -28.63 -29.87 22.77
N ASN A 966 -29.94 -29.93 23.05
CA ASN A 966 -30.85 -30.88 22.43
C ASN A 966 -31.27 -30.45 21.01
N ILE A 967 -31.42 -31.45 20.12
CA ILE A 967 -31.98 -31.28 18.77
C ILE A 967 -33.39 -31.88 18.76
N TRP A 968 -34.38 -31.11 18.35
CA TRP A 968 -35.79 -31.49 18.43
C TRP A 968 -36.33 -31.90 17.06
N ALA A 969 -36.88 -33.11 16.96
CA ALA A 969 -37.56 -33.61 15.76
C ALA A 969 -39.08 -33.41 15.88
N HIS A 970 -39.68 -32.73 14.90
CA HIS A 970 -41.11 -32.42 14.90
C HIS A 970 -41.95 -33.52 14.22
N THR A 971 -41.67 -34.78 14.55
CA THR A 971 -42.25 -35.96 13.89
C THR A 971 -43.00 -36.91 14.83
N SER A 972 -43.09 -36.55 16.12
CA SER A 972 -43.73 -37.39 17.13
C SER A 972 -45.26 -37.30 17.07
N TYR A 973 -45.93 -38.42 16.76
CA TYR A 973 -47.39 -38.52 16.87
C TYR A 973 -47.87 -38.89 18.28
N THR A 974 -46.95 -39.25 19.18
CA THR A 974 -47.31 -39.67 20.54
C THR A 974 -47.39 -38.51 21.52
N GLU A 975 -46.78 -37.37 21.17
CA GLU A 975 -46.80 -36.14 21.96
C GLU A 975 -47.01 -34.91 21.05
N PRO A 976 -48.17 -34.81 20.36
CA PRO A 976 -48.48 -33.63 19.54
C PRO A 976 -48.50 -32.36 20.40
N GLY A 977 -48.04 -31.24 19.83
CA GLY A 977 -47.97 -29.94 20.49
C GLY A 977 -46.97 -29.83 21.65
N ASN A 978 -46.12 -30.85 21.87
CA ASN A 978 -44.96 -30.74 22.74
C ASN A 978 -43.79 -30.12 21.95
N PHE A 979 -43.46 -28.88 22.26
CA PHE A 979 -42.34 -28.17 21.67
C PHE A 979 -41.37 -27.77 22.76
N TYR A 980 -40.10 -28.17 22.63
CA TYR A 980 -39.05 -27.81 23.58
C TYR A 980 -39.34 -28.21 25.03
N GLY A 981 -40.12 -29.29 25.23
CA GLY A 981 -40.52 -29.79 26.54
C GLY A 981 -41.75 -29.11 27.14
N THR A 982 -42.31 -28.10 26.45
CA THR A 982 -43.53 -27.40 26.84
C THR A 982 -44.69 -27.87 25.97
N VAL A 983 -45.79 -28.26 26.61
CA VAL A 983 -47.02 -28.65 25.92
C VAL A 983 -47.85 -27.40 25.70
N ASN A 984 -48.02 -27.00 24.44
CA ASN A 984 -48.83 -25.85 24.07
C ASN A 984 -50.24 -26.29 23.66
N PRO A 985 -51.26 -25.46 23.93
CA PRO A 985 -52.59 -25.64 23.38
C PRO A 985 -52.56 -25.48 21.84
N PHE A 986 -53.60 -25.93 21.16
CA PHE A 986 -53.78 -25.56 19.76
C PHE A 986 -55.22 -25.16 19.49
N GLU A 987 -55.38 -24.27 18.51
CA GLU A 987 -56.66 -23.68 18.15
C GLU A 987 -56.97 -23.98 16.67
N PHE A 988 -58.23 -24.23 16.39
CA PHE A 988 -58.74 -24.36 15.02
C PHE A 988 -59.89 -23.39 14.82
N GLU A 989 -59.75 -22.50 13.84
CA GLU A 989 -60.79 -21.54 13.49
C GLU A 989 -61.32 -21.81 12.08
N PHE A 990 -62.65 -21.70 11.93
CA PHE A 990 -63.28 -21.68 10.64
C PHE A 990 -64.41 -20.64 10.59
N VAL A 991 -64.59 -20.03 9.42
CA VAL A 991 -65.62 -19.02 9.18
C VAL A 991 -66.71 -19.62 8.30
N PHE A 992 -67.93 -19.68 8.83
CA PHE A 992 -69.11 -20.07 8.06
C PHE A 992 -69.72 -18.84 7.36
N ASN A 993 -69.78 -18.87 6.03
CA ASN A 993 -70.30 -17.78 5.20
C ASN A 993 -71.13 -18.29 4.00
N ALA A 994 -71.90 -19.38 4.19
CA ALA A 994 -72.75 -19.91 3.13
C ALA A 994 -73.90 -18.94 2.81
N SER A 995 -74.19 -18.62 1.54
CA SER A 995 -75.16 -17.58 1.10
C SER A 995 -74.92 -16.21 1.74
N ARG A 996 -73.76 -15.62 1.40
CA ARG A 996 -73.20 -14.34 1.90
C ARG A 996 -74.14 -13.12 1.88
N ASP A 997 -75.16 -13.13 1.03
CA ASP A 997 -76.06 -11.99 0.84
C ASP A 997 -77.23 -11.98 1.84
N ASP A 998 -77.52 -13.14 2.44
CA ASP A 998 -78.64 -13.32 3.36
C ASP A 998 -78.18 -13.22 4.83
N ASP A 999 -78.92 -12.48 5.65
CA ASP A 999 -78.76 -12.56 7.10
C ASP A 999 -79.25 -13.92 7.61
N LYS A 1000 -78.57 -14.48 8.61
CA LYS A 1000 -78.87 -15.79 9.19
C LYS A 1000 -78.92 -15.72 10.71
N VAL A 1001 -79.73 -16.59 11.31
CA VAL A 1001 -79.68 -16.91 12.74
C VAL A 1001 -78.94 -18.23 12.92
N PHE A 1002 -77.91 -18.23 13.75
CA PHE A 1002 -77.09 -19.39 14.04
C PHE A 1002 -77.57 -20.08 15.33
N TYR A 1003 -77.71 -21.41 15.31
CA TYR A 1003 -78.25 -22.16 16.46
C TYR A 1003 -77.43 -23.35 16.92
N SER A 1004 -76.61 -23.95 16.05
CA SER A 1004 -75.67 -25.01 16.41
C SER A 1004 -74.54 -25.09 15.40
N PHE A 1005 -73.40 -25.64 15.80
CA PHE A 1005 -72.36 -26.08 14.86
C PHE A 1005 -71.99 -27.52 15.16
N ASN A 1006 -71.40 -28.20 14.18
CA ASN A 1006 -70.97 -29.59 14.31
C ASN A 1006 -69.63 -29.82 13.62
N TYR A 1007 -68.90 -30.80 14.10
CA TYR A 1007 -67.62 -31.22 13.53
C TYR A 1007 -67.44 -32.74 13.61
N ILE A 1008 -66.67 -33.28 12.65
CA ILE A 1008 -66.33 -34.70 12.56
C ILE A 1008 -64.85 -34.83 12.89
N ALA A 1009 -64.52 -35.44 14.02
CA ALA A 1009 -63.14 -35.65 14.43
C ALA A 1009 -62.93 -37.02 15.07
N ASP A 1010 -61.81 -37.66 14.72
CA ASP A 1010 -61.29 -38.83 15.43
C ASP A 1010 -60.15 -38.41 16.34
N VAL A 1011 -60.19 -38.87 17.58
CA VAL A 1011 -59.17 -38.59 18.60
C VAL A 1011 -58.38 -39.87 18.85
N TYR A 1012 -57.05 -39.76 18.89
CA TYR A 1012 -56.15 -40.88 19.17
C TYR A 1012 -55.29 -40.57 20.39
N LYS A 1013 -55.19 -41.54 21.29
CA LYS A 1013 -54.21 -41.53 22.39
C LYS A 1013 -53.05 -42.42 21.97
N GLY A 1014 -51.96 -41.82 21.50
CA GLY A 1014 -50.89 -42.54 20.80
C GLY A 1014 -51.38 -43.10 19.46
N LYS A 1015 -51.51 -44.43 19.35
CA LYS A 1015 -52.02 -45.11 18.14
C LYS A 1015 -53.43 -45.68 18.31
N THR A 1016 -54.04 -45.52 19.47
CA THR A 1016 -55.35 -46.13 19.79
C THR A 1016 -56.45 -45.08 19.69
N PRO A 1017 -57.55 -45.36 18.94
CA PRO A 1017 -58.72 -44.47 18.93
C PRO A 1017 -59.26 -44.27 20.34
N TYR A 1018 -59.50 -43.01 20.71
CA TYR A 1018 -59.99 -42.59 22.00
C TYR A 1018 -61.34 -41.87 21.83
N HIS A 1019 -62.35 -42.31 22.58
CA HIS A 1019 -63.68 -41.72 22.50
C HIS A 1019 -63.73 -40.40 23.27
N ASN A 1020 -63.38 -39.31 22.59
CA ASN A 1020 -63.36 -37.96 23.14
C ASN A 1020 -63.87 -36.97 22.07
N HIS A 1021 -64.41 -35.84 22.51
CA HIS A 1021 -64.84 -34.74 21.64
C HIS A 1021 -63.66 -33.90 21.12
N GLY A 1022 -62.45 -34.16 21.59
CA GLY A 1022 -61.19 -33.67 21.04
C GLY A 1022 -60.78 -32.31 21.60
N PHE A 1023 -61.64 -31.31 21.44
CA PHE A 1023 -61.39 -29.94 21.89
C PHE A 1023 -61.87 -29.72 23.33
N THR A 1024 -61.27 -28.81 24.08
CA THR A 1024 -61.61 -28.52 25.48
C THR A 1024 -62.57 -27.36 25.65
N SER A 1025 -62.48 -26.34 24.80
CA SER A 1025 -63.33 -25.15 24.84
C SER A 1025 -63.59 -24.60 23.44
N PHE A 1026 -64.54 -23.67 23.34
CA PHE A 1026 -64.85 -22.95 22.11
C PHE A 1026 -65.34 -21.55 22.40
N TYR A 1027 -65.25 -20.68 21.39
CA TYR A 1027 -66.04 -19.45 21.34
C TYR A 1027 -66.46 -19.14 19.91
N LEU A 1028 -67.50 -18.32 19.78
CA LEU A 1028 -67.99 -17.85 18.50
C LEU A 1028 -68.06 -16.33 18.51
N TYR A 1029 -67.85 -15.75 17.33
CA TYR A 1029 -67.97 -14.33 17.13
C TYR A 1029 -68.53 -13.99 15.75
N GLY A 1030 -69.21 -12.85 15.69
CA GLY A 1030 -69.65 -12.19 14.47
C GLY A 1030 -69.05 -10.79 14.40
N VAL A 1031 -69.76 -9.86 13.76
CA VAL A 1031 -69.29 -8.46 13.64
C VAL A 1031 -69.33 -7.74 15.00
N ASP A 1032 -70.39 -7.93 15.76
CA ASP A 1032 -70.70 -7.19 17.00
C ASP A 1032 -71.07 -8.12 18.17
N GLN A 1033 -71.15 -9.44 17.93
CA GLN A 1033 -71.55 -10.44 18.90
C GLN A 1033 -70.40 -11.39 19.22
N ILE A 1034 -70.25 -11.78 20.49
CA ILE A 1034 -69.27 -12.79 20.95
C ILE A 1034 -69.85 -13.64 22.08
N SER A 1035 -69.45 -14.92 22.18
CA SER A 1035 -70.01 -15.86 23.16
C SER A 1035 -69.24 -15.90 24.48
N GLY A 1036 -68.03 -15.34 24.49
CA GLY A 1036 -67.00 -15.69 25.46
C GLY A 1036 -66.51 -17.12 25.27
N GLU A 1037 -65.39 -17.46 25.89
CA GLU A 1037 -64.88 -18.83 25.92
C GLU A 1037 -65.77 -19.72 26.81
N GLN A 1038 -66.23 -20.84 26.26
CA GLN A 1038 -67.09 -21.80 26.94
C GLN A 1038 -66.44 -23.20 26.90
N PRO A 1039 -66.38 -23.94 28.02
CA PRO A 1039 -65.86 -25.30 28.03
C PRO A 1039 -66.79 -26.25 27.26
N LEU A 1040 -66.24 -27.24 26.57
CA LEU A 1040 -67.01 -28.31 25.94
C LEU A 1040 -67.32 -29.39 26.99
N GLU A 1041 -68.57 -29.43 27.43
CA GLU A 1041 -69.05 -30.36 28.44
C GLU A 1041 -70.05 -31.34 27.83
N TYR A 1042 -69.70 -32.63 27.87
CA TYR A 1042 -70.54 -33.68 27.33
C TYR A 1042 -71.93 -33.69 28.00
N MET A 1043 -72.98 -33.87 27.20
CA MET A 1043 -74.40 -33.78 27.57
C MET A 1043 -74.91 -32.39 27.98
N MET A 1044 -74.02 -31.44 28.27
CA MET A 1044 -74.36 -30.06 28.63
C MET A 1044 -74.51 -29.18 27.39
N ASN A 1045 -73.44 -28.97 26.63
CA ASN A 1045 -73.44 -28.16 25.41
C ASN A 1045 -72.93 -28.93 24.17
N VAL A 1046 -72.21 -30.04 24.34
CA VAL A 1046 -71.76 -30.92 23.24
C VAL A 1046 -72.35 -32.33 23.34
N ARG A 1047 -72.74 -32.92 22.20
CA ARG A 1047 -73.26 -34.29 22.10
C ARG A 1047 -72.80 -34.98 20.81
N ARG A 1048 -72.49 -36.27 20.87
CA ARG A 1048 -72.24 -37.07 19.68
C ARG A 1048 -73.55 -37.52 19.05
N VAL A 1049 -73.74 -37.28 17.76
CA VAL A 1049 -74.89 -37.72 16.96
C VAL A 1049 -74.34 -38.42 15.71
N GLY A 1050 -74.47 -39.75 15.65
CA GLY A 1050 -73.78 -40.53 14.61
C GLY A 1050 -72.27 -40.39 14.73
N ASN A 1051 -71.61 -39.96 13.65
CA ASN A 1051 -70.16 -39.69 13.66
C ASN A 1051 -69.79 -38.21 13.86
N GLU A 1052 -70.75 -37.37 14.24
CA GLU A 1052 -70.54 -35.92 14.38
C GLU A 1052 -70.70 -35.47 15.84
N TRP A 1053 -69.87 -34.52 16.25
CA TRP A 1053 -70.02 -33.80 17.51
C TRP A 1053 -70.81 -32.53 17.27
N LYS A 1054 -71.97 -32.41 17.92
CA LYS A 1054 -72.87 -31.27 17.79
C LYS A 1054 -72.82 -30.40 19.04
N VAL A 1055 -72.50 -29.12 18.85
CA VAL A 1055 -72.38 -28.10 19.89
C VAL A 1055 -73.54 -27.10 19.80
N ASN A 1056 -74.22 -26.88 20.93
CA ASN A 1056 -75.37 -25.99 21.08
C ASN A 1056 -75.15 -25.04 22.28
N LYS A 1057 -76.16 -24.21 22.59
CA LYS A 1057 -76.23 -23.37 23.80
C LYS A 1057 -75.23 -22.19 23.90
N PHE A 1058 -74.75 -21.68 22.77
CA PHE A 1058 -74.06 -20.39 22.74
C PHE A 1058 -75.04 -19.20 22.60
N ARG A 1059 -74.70 -18.07 23.22
CA ARG A 1059 -75.45 -16.80 23.19
C ARG A 1059 -74.51 -15.61 23.23
N ASP A 1060 -74.99 -14.46 22.77
CA ASP A 1060 -74.23 -13.21 22.76
C ASP A 1060 -74.09 -12.61 24.17
N VAL A 1061 -72.83 -12.39 24.58
CA VAL A 1061 -72.42 -11.74 25.84
C VAL A 1061 -71.63 -10.44 25.59
N ALA A 1062 -71.62 -9.90 24.37
CA ALA A 1062 -70.99 -8.62 24.08
C ALA A 1062 -71.56 -7.51 24.96
N LYS A 1063 -70.67 -6.68 25.51
CA LYS A 1063 -71.02 -5.55 26.37
C LYS A 1063 -71.68 -4.45 25.54
N LEU A 1064 -72.85 -4.01 25.99
CA LEU A 1064 -73.55 -2.86 25.42
C LEU A 1064 -73.27 -1.63 26.28
N GLU A 1065 -73.00 -0.51 25.64
CA GLU A 1065 -72.83 0.80 26.27
C GLU A 1065 -73.92 1.74 25.75
N ASN A 1066 -74.45 2.57 26.65
CA ASN A 1066 -75.36 3.64 26.25
C ASN A 1066 -74.54 4.68 25.49
N SER A 1067 -74.81 4.83 24.19
CA SER A 1067 -74.20 5.90 23.43
C SER A 1067 -74.75 7.24 23.94
N THR A 1068 -73.93 8.02 24.64
CA THR A 1068 -74.18 9.44 24.98
C THR A 1068 -73.63 10.38 23.91
N SER A 1069 -73.42 9.88 22.69
CA SER A 1069 -72.78 10.63 21.63
C SER A 1069 -73.69 11.73 21.09
N ASP A 1070 -73.24 12.98 21.20
CA ASP A 1070 -73.75 14.20 20.53
C ASP A 1070 -73.69 14.13 18.98
N VAL A 1071 -73.54 12.96 18.37
CA VAL A 1071 -73.36 12.76 16.92
C VAL A 1071 -74.66 12.88 16.10
N TYR A 1072 -75.75 13.38 16.71
CA TYR A 1072 -76.89 13.95 15.98
C TYR A 1072 -77.12 15.44 16.24
N THR A 1073 -76.10 16.16 16.72
CA THR A 1073 -76.12 17.62 16.76
C THR A 1073 -74.84 18.14 16.11
N GLY A 1074 -74.99 18.64 14.87
CA GLY A 1074 -73.89 19.20 14.09
C GLY A 1074 -73.14 20.29 14.87
N GLY A 1075 -71.81 20.26 14.75
CA GLY A 1075 -70.94 21.29 15.29
C GLY A 1075 -71.24 22.68 14.71
N PRO A 1076 -70.68 23.74 15.32
CA PRO A 1076 -70.97 25.14 14.98
C PRO A 1076 -70.33 25.50 13.63
N GLY A 1077 -71.05 25.15 12.57
CA GLY A 1077 -70.63 25.30 11.18
C GLY A 1077 -71.53 24.37 10.38
N GLY A 1078 -72.73 24.89 10.06
CA GLY A 1078 -73.90 24.06 9.77
C GLY A 1078 -73.73 23.04 8.66
N HIS A 1079 -74.51 21.97 8.75
CA HIS A 1079 -75.31 21.35 7.70
C HIS A 1079 -76.38 20.50 8.40
N SER A 1080 -77.63 20.96 8.35
CA SER A 1080 -78.81 20.19 8.76
C SER A 1080 -79.11 19.18 7.65
N GLY A 1081 -78.58 17.97 7.78
CA GLY A 1081 -78.87 16.86 6.88
C GLY A 1081 -80.08 16.06 7.37
N SER A 1082 -81.19 16.18 6.66
CA SER A 1082 -82.41 15.40 6.89
C SER A 1082 -82.12 13.90 6.73
N ASN A 1083 -82.38 13.12 7.76
CA ASN A 1083 -82.56 11.68 7.59
C ASN A 1083 -84.06 11.39 7.46
N PHE A 1084 -84.65 11.84 6.34
CA PHE A 1084 -85.90 11.42 5.69
C PHE A 1084 -86.15 12.48 4.60
N GLY A 1085 -86.09 12.09 3.32
CA GLY A 1085 -86.13 12.99 2.17
C GLY A 1085 -87.46 13.70 1.94
N VAL A 1086 -87.87 14.58 2.85
CA VAL A 1086 -88.94 15.57 2.65
C VAL A 1086 -88.56 16.88 3.38
N ILE A 1087 -88.50 17.97 2.62
CA ILE A 1087 -88.23 19.31 3.14
C ILE A 1087 -89.52 19.85 3.79
N GLY A 1088 -89.46 20.17 5.08
CA GLY A 1088 -90.46 21.03 5.74
C GLY A 1088 -91.46 20.36 6.69
N ALA A 1089 -91.00 19.56 7.65
CA ALA A 1089 -91.81 19.23 8.83
C ALA A 1089 -90.95 19.18 10.10
N ASN A 1090 -91.12 20.16 10.99
CA ASN A 1090 -90.65 20.06 12.37
C ASN A 1090 -91.51 19.02 13.09
N VAL A 1091 -91.01 17.80 13.22
CA VAL A 1091 -91.56 16.84 14.19
C VAL A 1091 -90.98 17.20 15.55
N GLY A 1092 -91.75 17.97 16.33
CA GLY A 1092 -91.47 18.19 17.75
C GLY A 1092 -91.78 16.92 18.54
N GLY A 1093 -90.73 16.20 18.93
CA GLY A 1093 -90.81 15.07 19.84
C GLY A 1093 -89.45 14.82 20.48
N SER A 1094 -89.37 14.94 21.80
CA SER A 1094 -88.18 14.62 22.58
C SER A 1094 -87.84 13.13 22.41
N VAL A 1095 -86.68 12.81 21.85
CA VAL A 1095 -86.18 11.43 21.74
C VAL A 1095 -85.62 11.01 23.12
N THR A 1096 -86.46 10.42 23.95
CA THR A 1096 -86.09 9.79 25.24
C THR A 1096 -85.84 8.28 25.08
N THR A 1097 -84.99 7.90 24.14
CA THR A 1097 -84.49 6.52 24.04
C THR A 1097 -82.98 6.53 23.91
N GLN A 1098 -82.31 6.20 25.03
CA GLN A 1098 -80.89 5.83 25.01
C GLN A 1098 -80.75 4.61 24.10
N VAL A 1099 -79.96 4.74 23.04
CA VAL A 1099 -79.63 3.62 22.16
C VAL A 1099 -78.42 2.91 22.75
N GLU A 1100 -78.63 1.69 23.22
CA GLU A 1100 -77.55 0.77 23.61
C GLU A 1100 -76.84 0.27 22.33
N THR A 1101 -75.57 0.63 22.17
CA THR A 1101 -74.70 0.14 21.09
C THR A 1101 -73.62 -0.76 21.67
N THR A 1102 -72.95 -1.55 20.83
CA THR A 1102 -71.73 -2.25 21.27
C THR A 1102 -70.66 -1.27 21.71
N THR A 1103 -69.82 -1.69 22.67
CA THR A 1103 -68.73 -0.85 23.17
C THR A 1103 -67.74 -0.49 22.05
N ASN A 1104 -67.10 0.67 22.16
CA ASN A 1104 -66.05 1.13 21.24
C ASN A 1104 -64.69 0.44 21.49
N LYS A 1105 -64.61 -0.51 22.43
CA LYS A 1105 -63.40 -1.32 22.66
C LYS A 1105 -63.27 -2.42 21.58
N PRO A 1106 -62.05 -2.82 21.20
CA PRO A 1106 -61.87 -3.93 20.26
C PRO A 1106 -62.32 -5.25 20.89
N MET A 1107 -62.84 -6.17 20.06
CA MET A 1107 -63.32 -7.49 20.51
C MET A 1107 -62.18 -8.40 20.99
N PHE A 1108 -61.01 -8.32 20.34
CA PHE A 1108 -59.82 -9.10 20.66
C PHE A 1108 -58.65 -8.19 21.04
N ASN A 1109 -57.80 -8.66 21.95
CA ASN A 1109 -56.45 -8.13 22.14
C ASN A 1109 -55.53 -8.95 21.23
N VAL A 1110 -55.01 -8.31 20.19
CA VAL A 1110 -54.10 -8.94 19.21
C VAL A 1110 -52.66 -8.59 19.59
N SER A 1111 -51.82 -9.61 19.78
CA SER A 1111 -50.40 -9.46 20.09
C SER A 1111 -49.59 -10.47 19.27
N GLY A 1112 -49.07 -10.04 18.11
CA GLY A 1112 -48.33 -10.91 17.21
C GLY A 1112 -49.22 -11.98 16.58
N MET A 1113 -49.00 -13.25 16.96
CA MET A 1113 -49.85 -14.39 16.54
C MET A 1113 -51.02 -14.64 17.50
N ASP A 1114 -50.99 -14.05 18.71
CA ASP A 1114 -51.94 -14.37 19.76
C ASP A 1114 -53.15 -13.43 19.70
N GLU A 1115 -54.33 -14.02 19.58
CA GLU A 1115 -55.60 -13.31 19.66
C GLU A 1115 -56.37 -13.78 20.88
N THR A 1116 -56.44 -12.92 21.91
CA THR A 1116 -57.20 -13.22 23.13
C THR A 1116 -58.45 -12.37 23.20
N ILE A 1117 -59.52 -12.93 23.79
CA ILE A 1117 -60.76 -12.21 23.99
C ILE A 1117 -60.53 -11.00 24.90
N ASN A 1118 -60.94 -9.81 24.46
CA ASN A 1118 -60.88 -8.63 25.30
C ASN A 1118 -61.96 -8.69 26.37
N SER A 1119 -61.55 -8.85 27.63
CA SER A 1119 -62.45 -8.89 28.78
C SER A 1119 -63.31 -7.63 28.92
N SER A 1120 -62.87 -6.48 28.38
CA SER A 1120 -63.64 -5.24 28.37
C SER A 1120 -64.79 -5.23 27.35
N PHE A 1121 -64.72 -6.11 26.34
CA PHE A 1121 -65.76 -6.26 25.31
C PHE A 1121 -66.89 -7.18 25.75
N ILE A 1122 -66.69 -7.97 26.81
CA ILE A 1122 -67.65 -8.96 27.30
C ILE A 1122 -68.29 -8.49 28.61
N ASP A 1123 -69.58 -8.79 28.76
CA ASP A 1123 -70.30 -8.70 30.02
C ASP A 1123 -70.82 -10.09 30.42
N THR A 1124 -70.08 -10.78 31.29
CA THR A 1124 -70.47 -12.10 31.81
C THR A 1124 -71.64 -12.04 32.79
N SER A 1125 -72.03 -10.85 33.26
CA SER A 1125 -73.18 -10.65 34.15
C SER A 1125 -74.52 -10.47 33.40
N LYS A 1126 -74.48 -10.49 32.07
CA LYS A 1126 -75.65 -10.32 31.19
C LYS A 1126 -76.68 -11.42 31.47
N THR A 1127 -77.87 -11.02 31.94
CA THR A 1127 -78.97 -11.95 32.26
C THR A 1127 -79.49 -12.66 31.02
N TRP A 1128 -80.05 -13.87 31.18
CA TRP A 1128 -80.47 -14.74 30.07
C TRP A 1128 -81.43 -14.07 29.06
N ASN A 1129 -82.25 -13.12 29.52
CA ASN A 1129 -83.19 -12.37 28.67
C ASN A 1129 -82.51 -11.27 27.84
N LYS A 1130 -81.30 -10.85 28.21
CA LYS A 1130 -80.47 -9.88 27.46
C LYS A 1130 -79.48 -10.56 26.52
N GLN A 1131 -79.24 -11.85 26.67
CA GLN A 1131 -78.35 -12.64 25.81
C GLN A 1131 -79.05 -13.02 24.48
N ARG A 1132 -78.72 -12.30 23.41
CA ARG A 1132 -79.35 -12.47 22.09
C ARG A 1132 -78.84 -13.74 21.40
N LYS A 1133 -79.60 -14.21 20.39
CA LYS A 1133 -79.10 -15.24 19.45
C LYS A 1133 -78.08 -14.60 18.52
N PHE A 1134 -77.12 -15.41 18.04
CA PHE A 1134 -76.18 -14.97 17.02
C PHE A 1134 -76.91 -14.78 15.69
N THR A 1135 -76.74 -13.60 15.10
CA THR A 1135 -77.31 -13.23 13.82
C THR A 1135 -76.28 -12.51 12.97
N GLY A 1136 -76.24 -12.81 11.68
CA GLY A 1136 -75.33 -12.15 10.76
C GLY A 1136 -75.20 -12.90 9.44
N LYS A 1137 -74.38 -12.37 8.55
CA LYS A 1137 -74.07 -13.00 7.25
C LYS A 1137 -73.05 -14.11 7.38
N TRP A 1138 -72.13 -13.98 8.33
CA TRP A 1138 -71.09 -14.94 8.65
C TRP A 1138 -70.99 -15.17 10.16
N LEU A 1139 -70.38 -16.29 10.54
CA LEU A 1139 -70.05 -16.64 11.91
C LEU A 1139 -68.68 -17.30 11.95
N ALA A 1140 -67.78 -16.80 12.79
CA ALA A 1140 -66.52 -17.45 13.07
C ALA A 1140 -66.65 -18.32 14.32
N ILE A 1141 -66.08 -19.52 14.25
CA ILE A 1141 -66.06 -20.49 15.34
C ILE A 1141 -64.61 -20.88 15.58
N ARG A 1142 -64.16 -20.70 16.81
CA ARG A 1142 -62.85 -21.16 17.26
C ARG A 1142 -63.00 -22.29 18.25
N LEU A 1143 -62.32 -23.40 17.97
CA LEU A 1143 -62.21 -24.58 18.82
C LEU A 1143 -60.81 -24.62 19.42
N ILE A 1144 -60.71 -24.82 20.73
CA ILE A 1144 -59.45 -24.78 21.48
C ILE A 1144 -59.26 -26.15 22.13
N ALA A 1145 -58.06 -26.70 22.04
CA ALA A 1145 -57.63 -27.87 22.80
C ALA A 1145 -56.45 -27.47 23.69
N ASP A 1146 -56.60 -27.60 25.01
CA ASP A 1146 -55.53 -27.34 25.99
C ASP A 1146 -54.32 -28.27 25.85
N ASN A 1147 -54.50 -29.36 25.09
CA ASN A 1147 -53.53 -30.38 24.78
C ASN A 1147 -52.91 -31.08 26.01
N SER A 1148 -53.54 -30.97 27.18
CA SER A 1148 -53.10 -31.60 28.43
C SER A 1148 -53.02 -33.12 28.35
N ASP A 1149 -53.91 -33.73 27.56
CA ASP A 1149 -53.97 -35.17 27.30
C ASP A 1149 -53.02 -35.66 26.19
N LYS A 1150 -52.35 -34.75 25.46
CA LYS A 1150 -51.46 -35.05 24.32
C LYS A 1150 -52.12 -35.96 23.25
N ASN A 1151 -53.41 -35.74 22.99
CA ASN A 1151 -54.15 -36.54 22.03
C ASN A 1151 -53.95 -36.00 20.60
N LEU A 1152 -53.80 -36.91 19.63
CA LEU A 1152 -53.81 -36.56 18.21
C LEU A 1152 -55.26 -36.43 17.74
N ILE A 1153 -55.61 -35.30 17.11
CA ILE A 1153 -56.96 -35.06 16.59
C ILE A 1153 -56.91 -34.99 15.06
N ASN A 1154 -57.68 -35.85 14.40
CA ASN A 1154 -57.91 -35.78 12.97
C ASN A 1154 -59.29 -35.18 12.72
N LEU A 1155 -59.33 -33.91 12.31
CA LEU A 1155 -60.56 -33.20 11.96
C LEU A 1155 -60.87 -33.37 10.47
N TYR A 1156 -62.04 -33.93 10.14
CA TYR A 1156 -62.43 -34.23 8.76
C TYR A 1156 -63.41 -33.22 8.15
N ALA A 1157 -64.31 -32.66 8.95
CA ALA A 1157 -65.32 -31.73 8.46
C ALA A 1157 -65.89 -30.85 9.59
N THR A 1158 -66.36 -29.66 9.22
CA THR A 1158 -67.12 -28.74 10.08
C THR A 1158 -68.37 -28.26 9.34
N ASP A 1159 -69.44 -27.98 10.07
CA ASP A 1159 -70.68 -27.43 9.53
C ASP A 1159 -71.39 -26.55 10.57
N VAL A 1160 -72.23 -25.63 10.11
CA VAL A 1160 -73.00 -24.71 10.95
C VAL A 1160 -74.46 -24.74 10.53
N ALA A 1161 -75.32 -25.03 11.49
CA ALA A 1161 -76.74 -25.03 11.28
C ALA A 1161 -77.30 -23.61 11.49
N ALA A 1162 -77.77 -23.02 10.39
CA ALA A 1162 -78.27 -21.67 10.30
C ALA A 1162 -79.61 -21.59 9.57
N LYS A 1163 -80.45 -20.61 9.93
CA LYS A 1163 -81.75 -20.32 9.27
C LYS A 1163 -81.74 -18.90 8.76
N LYS A 1164 -82.32 -18.67 7.58
CA LYS A 1164 -82.47 -17.32 7.03
C LYS A 1164 -83.22 -16.43 8.03
N PHE A 1165 -82.62 -15.28 8.33
CA PHE A 1165 -83.22 -14.27 9.18
C PHE A 1165 -84.05 -13.35 8.28
N TYR A 1166 -85.36 -13.33 8.52
CA TYR A 1166 -86.27 -12.38 7.89
C TYR A 1166 -86.44 -11.23 8.87
N ARG A 1167 -85.99 -10.03 8.50
CA ARG A 1167 -86.25 -8.80 9.26
C ARG A 1167 -87.69 -8.34 9.06
#